data_AF-A0A9E5P0G6-F1
#
_entry.id   AF-A0A9E5P0G6-F1
#
_cell.length_a   1.000
_cell.length_b   1.000
_cell.length_c   1.000
_cell.angle_alpha   90.00
_cell.angle_beta   90.00
_cell.angle_gamma   90.00
#
_symmetry.space_group_name_H-M   'P 1'
#
loop_
_entity.id
_entity.type
_entity.pdbx_description
1 polymer ?
#
loop_
_entity_poly.entity_id
_entity_poly.type
_entity_poly.pdbx_seq_one_letter_code
_entity_poly.pdbx_strand_id
1 'polypeptide(L)'
;MDPLSPKAHPSRLLLILPWLYLLSGFLAFVLISLFAATHSDLAREISTGESPTFAWARTYTPVFLFFGFVYFLGVHWVQRVASRLNHQPHQKWIEALVWSEVVAVGLLAVGFLNWWGDGLVWGHILFQISILLQALLALWRSERIDLYPLKEGSIRPEMGSLLFLLFLFILAAIPARLDPSWNRMQAYVHLDTPFEGLLSQILPPLLSGVTGLWFGIGTLAVLAGFRALQARVNRRPGLVGMFFIFPFLSISGLYAVIWLESLVLATEWEIRALDLKPAIIPLFILLCGSGGLLFLAAFQRVVSCGHQTERMSQIGTVALAMGSVLVFPLTWILTRRGCGRWSWRFLLFSCLVGSLSLGAYVLYGDLFDPWFTVFSYLKAAVLKVIAVISAGIMVLLSEELFGLGSALSTRATREWAIVGIAFFVGFLPFVFLESYRETKVAVLQFNELNRVDAAYARAVSNFAGINRWVRLGQAPKINHSPEPWPLPWTLKKTHPSLLPDDFNLLVIVVDALRGDAFHSSGYSRNLTPFLDRWALEEAVSFRRAYSQGGGSFAAVPFLFGGRSRFELYGPEVHQENLYFKLARAEGIERVMMVREFGPRAIFPPHFPVIELGRSKSTGDRRSVPADEVFGWAKDAIDKLARGERFFCLLYLMDVHNDLWKKEGGLDFGNTPRDLYDNNLSYIDRAFERFVSWLKEKGIYDRTIILFTSDHGEQFWEHGASLHGHTLYEEEIRTPLILLTHGIRKRVEDIPVVSADVAPTLADLAGYSIDPPYKDSHMGISLLPLLLENEGDSYLYRDIVGRASFKRRYFLYRNWEWKLVYFAELDLLQLFNTYRDPMERRNLIEEEPDLTAELERNLLQYLEKVERKTYRPLFSRTLRGD
;
A
#
# COMPACT_ATOMS: atom_id res chain seq x y z
N MET A 1 45.33 32.27 48.29
CA MET A 1 45.01 32.88 46.99
C MET A 1 45.78 32.13 45.94
N ASP A 2 45.08 31.36 45.10
CA ASP A 2 45.43 31.21 43.70
C ASP A 2 44.11 30.99 42.93
N PRO A 3 43.47 32.07 42.43
CA PRO A 3 42.11 32.01 41.91
C PRO A 3 42.09 32.05 40.37
N LEU A 4 42.87 31.23 39.67
CA LEU A 4 42.80 31.17 38.20
C LEU A 4 43.12 29.76 37.66
N SER A 5 42.27 28.78 37.99
CA SER A 5 42.00 27.69 37.04
C SER A 5 40.50 27.74 36.73
N PRO A 6 40.09 28.08 35.50
CA PRO A 6 38.71 27.84 35.12
C PRO A 6 38.57 26.31 35.06
N LYS A 7 37.96 25.72 36.08
CA LYS A 7 37.18 24.50 35.88
C LYS A 7 36.08 24.88 34.90
N ALA A 8 36.39 24.88 33.61
CA ALA A 8 35.44 25.08 32.55
C ALA A 8 34.46 23.90 32.64
N HIS A 9 33.37 24.10 33.38
CA HIS A 9 32.17 23.34 33.12
C HIS A 9 31.92 23.50 31.62
N PRO A 10 31.84 22.41 30.83
CA PRO A 10 31.51 22.54 29.43
C PRO A 10 30.25 23.40 29.35
N SER A 11 30.32 24.49 28.59
CA SER A 11 29.20 25.42 28.44
C SER A 11 27.95 24.60 28.11
N ARG A 12 26.80 24.95 28.72
CA ARG A 12 25.56 24.16 28.61
C ARG A 12 25.13 23.89 27.15
N LEU A 13 25.63 24.69 26.20
CA LEU A 13 25.54 24.48 24.75
C LEU A 13 26.20 23.18 24.26
N LEU A 14 27.37 22.80 24.79
CA LEU A 14 28.11 21.59 24.41
C LEU A 14 27.38 20.29 24.76
N LEU A 15 26.50 20.33 25.76
CA LEU A 15 25.65 19.18 26.13
C LEU A 15 24.46 19.00 25.18
N ILE A 16 24.04 20.06 24.47
CA ILE A 16 22.90 20.06 23.54
C ILE A 16 23.36 19.78 22.10
N LEU A 17 24.62 20.12 21.79
CA LEU A 17 25.22 19.97 20.46
C LEU A 17 25.07 18.56 19.85
N PRO A 18 25.40 17.45 20.54
CA PRO A 18 25.17 16.07 20.05
C PRO A 18 23.71 15.78 19.66
N TRP A 19 22.75 16.44 20.31
CA TRP A 19 21.32 16.21 20.11
C TRP A 19 20.75 17.01 18.94
N LEU A 20 21.32 18.19 18.65
CA LEU A 20 21.02 18.92 17.42
C LEU A 20 21.42 18.12 16.17
N TYR A 21 22.46 17.27 16.25
CA TYR A 21 22.84 16.35 15.15
C TYR A 21 21.84 15.21 14.95
N LEU A 22 21.30 14.64 16.02
CA LEU A 22 20.31 13.55 15.90
C LEU A 22 18.98 14.08 15.39
N LEU A 23 18.54 15.24 15.87
CA LEU A 23 17.32 15.89 15.41
C LEU A 23 17.43 16.33 13.94
N SER A 24 18.59 16.87 13.56
CA SER A 24 18.87 17.21 12.17
C SER A 24 18.91 15.94 11.33
N GLY A 25 19.65 14.91 11.70
CA GLY A 25 19.69 13.63 10.99
C GLY A 25 18.33 12.98 10.74
N PHE A 26 17.45 13.01 11.74
CA PHE A 26 16.08 12.55 11.62
C PHE A 26 15.26 13.41 10.64
N LEU A 27 15.38 14.74 10.73
CA LEU A 27 14.70 15.67 9.83
C LEU A 27 15.15 15.48 8.36
N ALA A 28 16.46 15.31 8.10
CA ALA A 28 16.96 14.99 6.75
C ALA A 28 16.34 13.71 6.23
N PHE A 29 16.28 12.66 7.06
CA PHE A 29 15.70 11.39 6.68
C PHE A 29 14.23 11.52 6.28
N VAL A 30 13.42 12.19 7.11
CA VAL A 30 12.00 12.41 6.79
C VAL A 30 11.87 13.16 5.47
N LEU A 31 12.65 14.23 5.26
CA LEU A 31 12.55 15.05 4.06
C LEU A 31 13.05 14.35 2.80
N ILE A 32 14.15 13.60 2.87
CA ILE A 32 14.70 12.85 1.73
C ILE A 32 13.82 11.64 1.39
N SER A 33 13.30 10.94 2.40
CA SER A 33 12.38 9.81 2.17
C SER A 33 11.06 10.30 1.59
N LEU A 34 10.55 11.43 2.07
CA LEU A 34 9.36 12.07 1.49
C LEU A 34 9.61 12.52 0.05
N PHE A 35 10.81 13.01 -0.28
CA PHE A 35 11.19 13.38 -1.65
C PHE A 35 11.30 12.17 -2.57
N ALA A 36 12.05 11.15 -2.16
CA ALA A 36 12.20 9.90 -2.92
C ALA A 36 10.85 9.23 -3.13
N ALA A 37 10.01 9.19 -2.09
CA ALA A 37 8.64 8.71 -2.19
C ALA A 37 7.87 9.53 -3.22
N THR A 38 7.77 10.87 -3.06
CA THR A 38 6.91 11.74 -3.90
C THR A 38 7.39 11.98 -5.33
N HIS A 39 8.65 11.69 -5.67
CA HIS A 39 9.24 11.96 -6.99
C HIS A 39 9.66 10.70 -7.77
N SER A 40 9.50 9.51 -7.18
CA SER A 40 9.62 8.23 -7.88
C SER A 40 8.65 8.14 -9.07
N ASP A 41 8.96 7.30 -10.05
CA ASP A 41 8.07 7.09 -11.20
C ASP A 41 6.73 6.49 -10.76
N LEU A 42 6.74 5.60 -9.75
CA LEU A 42 5.53 5.12 -9.08
C LEU A 42 4.76 6.25 -8.41
N ALA A 43 5.41 7.21 -7.75
CA ALA A 43 4.70 8.37 -7.24
C ALA A 43 4.09 9.23 -8.33
N ARG A 44 4.69 9.28 -9.51
CA ARG A 44 4.05 9.92 -10.67
C ARG A 44 2.78 9.18 -11.06
N GLU A 45 2.80 7.85 -11.07
CA GLU A 45 1.64 6.98 -11.35
C GLU A 45 0.59 6.92 -10.21
N ILE A 46 1.00 7.07 -8.95
CA ILE A 46 0.14 7.14 -7.76
C ILE A 46 -0.45 8.56 -7.60
N SER A 47 0.34 9.60 -7.88
CA SER A 47 -0.08 11.01 -7.73
C SER A 47 -0.93 11.52 -8.88
N THR A 48 -1.12 10.75 -9.95
CA THR A 48 -2.03 11.10 -11.05
C THR A 48 -3.51 11.08 -10.67
N GLY A 49 -3.87 10.77 -9.41
CA GLY A 49 -5.24 11.02 -8.92
C GLY A 49 -5.54 10.75 -7.44
N GLU A 50 -4.66 10.11 -6.66
CA GLU A 50 -5.17 9.29 -5.54
C GLU A 50 -4.89 9.79 -4.10
N SER A 51 -4.10 10.87 -3.90
CA SER A 51 -3.94 11.45 -2.55
C SER A 51 -3.65 12.97 -2.55
N PRO A 52 -4.61 13.80 -2.07
CA PRO A 52 -4.44 15.23 -1.83
C PRO A 52 -3.17 15.62 -1.07
N THR A 53 -2.84 14.81 -0.05
CA THR A 53 -1.74 15.05 0.86
C THR A 53 -0.41 14.65 0.24
N PHE A 54 -0.40 13.61 -0.60
CA PHE A 54 0.79 13.19 -1.33
C PHE A 54 1.15 14.19 -2.45
N ALA A 55 0.15 14.71 -3.16
CA ALA A 55 0.35 15.81 -4.11
C ALA A 55 0.86 17.09 -3.42
N TRP A 56 0.26 17.47 -2.28
CA TRP A 56 0.76 18.58 -1.45
C TRP A 56 2.21 18.32 -1.00
N ALA A 57 2.49 17.13 -0.47
CA ALA A 57 3.84 16.75 -0.08
C ALA A 57 4.78 16.86 -1.28
N ARG A 58 4.43 16.36 -2.46
CA ARG A 58 5.24 16.50 -3.67
C ARG A 58 5.53 17.95 -4.03
N THR A 59 4.50 18.82 -4.02
CA THR A 59 4.64 20.25 -4.32
C THR A 59 5.55 20.98 -3.34
N TYR A 60 5.42 20.69 -2.04
CA TYR A 60 6.12 21.42 -0.98
C TYR A 60 7.37 20.72 -0.46
N THR A 61 7.64 19.46 -0.82
CA THR A 61 8.86 18.74 -0.43
C THR A 61 10.13 19.50 -0.83
N PRO A 62 10.26 20.10 -2.03
CA PRO A 62 11.42 20.93 -2.35
C PRO A 62 11.61 22.11 -1.39
N VAL A 63 10.51 22.72 -0.94
CA VAL A 63 10.52 23.81 0.04
C VAL A 63 10.95 23.30 1.41
N PHE A 64 10.41 22.17 1.87
CA PHE A 64 10.81 21.56 3.14
C PHE A 64 12.27 21.11 3.13
N LEU A 65 12.75 20.54 2.01
CA LEU A 65 14.16 20.21 1.80
C LEU A 65 15.06 21.44 1.87
N PHE A 66 14.65 22.55 1.27
CA PHE A 66 15.41 23.82 1.35
C PHE A 66 15.50 24.33 2.80
N PHE A 67 14.39 24.38 3.53
CA PHE A 67 14.42 24.79 4.94
C PHE A 67 15.19 23.81 5.82
N GLY A 68 15.08 22.50 5.55
CA GLY A 68 15.91 21.47 6.15
C GLY A 68 17.39 21.74 5.92
N PHE A 69 17.79 21.99 4.66
CA PHE A 69 19.16 22.33 4.29
C PHE A 69 19.69 23.59 4.99
N VAL A 70 18.89 24.66 5.07
CA VAL A 70 19.25 25.88 5.82
C VAL A 70 19.41 25.58 7.31
N TYR A 71 18.51 24.77 7.88
CA TYR A 71 18.62 24.30 9.26
C TYR A 71 19.92 23.51 9.50
N PHE A 72 20.31 22.61 8.58
CA PHE A 72 21.58 21.89 8.66
C PHE A 72 22.79 22.81 8.65
N LEU A 73 22.83 23.77 7.73
CA LEU A 73 23.91 24.76 7.67
C LEU A 73 24.00 25.58 8.96
N GLY A 74 22.85 25.96 9.53
CA GLY A 74 22.77 26.67 10.80
C GLY A 74 23.29 25.84 11.98
N VAL A 75 22.83 24.59 12.10
CA VAL A 75 23.29 23.64 13.12
C VAL A 75 24.80 23.47 12.98
N HIS A 76 25.30 23.17 11.77
CA HIS A 76 26.73 22.99 11.44
C HIS A 76 27.58 24.22 11.80
N TRP A 77 27.13 25.43 11.48
CA TRP A 77 27.83 26.67 11.82
C TRP A 77 28.02 26.82 13.33
N VAL A 78 26.97 26.54 14.12
CA VAL A 78 27.04 26.57 15.59
C VAL A 78 28.09 25.60 16.12
N GLN A 79 28.27 24.44 15.49
CA GLN A 79 29.23 23.41 15.94
C GLN A 79 30.66 23.78 15.58
N ARG A 80 30.89 24.32 14.38
CA ARG A 80 32.21 24.82 13.97
C ARG A 80 32.68 25.95 14.88
N VAL A 81 31.75 26.82 15.31
CA VAL A 81 32.04 27.86 16.30
C VAL A 81 32.31 27.24 17.66
N ALA A 82 31.47 26.33 18.14
CA ALA A 82 31.63 25.69 19.45
C ALA A 82 32.89 24.80 19.57
N SER A 83 33.31 24.13 18.49
CA SER A 83 34.51 23.29 18.47
C SER A 83 35.80 24.13 18.49
N ARG A 84 35.82 25.24 17.73
CA ARG A 84 36.94 26.20 17.72
C ARG A 84 37.15 26.89 19.07
N LEU A 85 36.05 27.18 19.78
CA LEU A 85 36.11 27.87 21.06
C LEU A 85 36.67 27.02 22.21
N ASN A 86 36.83 25.69 22.03
CA ASN A 86 36.99 24.78 23.17
C ASN A 86 38.18 23.81 23.11
N HIS A 87 39.12 24.00 22.15
CA HIS A 87 40.38 23.23 21.97
C HIS A 87 40.33 21.76 22.46
N GLN A 88 39.59 20.90 21.74
CA GLN A 88 39.29 19.52 22.16
C GLN A 88 40.25 18.47 21.56
N PRO A 89 40.62 17.38 22.29
CA PRO A 89 41.62 16.39 21.87
C PRO A 89 41.24 15.48 20.68
N HIS A 90 40.09 15.68 20.04
CA HIS A 90 39.67 14.92 18.85
C HIS A 90 39.09 15.81 17.74
N GLN A 91 39.50 17.08 17.71
CA GLN A 91 38.99 18.08 16.75
C GLN A 91 39.10 17.62 15.29
N LYS A 92 40.19 16.92 14.92
CA LYS A 92 40.40 16.39 13.56
C LYS A 92 39.36 15.35 13.12
N TRP A 93 38.87 14.51 14.04
CA TRP A 93 37.83 13.51 13.73
C TRP A 93 36.45 14.15 13.59
N ILE A 94 36.16 15.17 14.40
CA ILE A 94 34.93 15.96 14.26
C ILE A 94 34.95 16.67 12.92
N GLU A 95 36.05 17.35 12.60
CA GLU A 95 36.21 18.04 11.32
C GLU A 95 36.08 17.06 10.15
N ALA A 96 36.65 15.86 10.22
CA ALA A 96 36.51 14.83 9.18
C ALA A 96 35.05 14.36 8.98
N LEU A 97 34.32 14.10 10.07
CA LEU A 97 32.92 13.68 10.00
C LEU A 97 32.02 14.80 9.49
N VAL A 98 32.28 16.02 9.94
CA VAL A 98 31.63 17.24 9.45
C VAL A 98 31.88 17.44 7.95
N TRP A 99 33.10 17.23 7.47
CA TRP A 99 33.40 17.28 6.03
C TRP A 99 32.69 16.15 5.25
N SER A 100 32.55 14.96 5.84
CA SER A 100 31.78 13.88 5.22
C SER A 100 30.28 14.21 5.12
N GLU A 101 29.72 14.98 6.04
CA GLU A 101 28.35 15.50 5.94
C GLU A 101 28.22 16.53 4.81
N VAL A 102 29.19 17.44 4.67
CA VAL A 102 29.21 18.41 3.56
C VAL A 102 29.29 17.70 2.21
N VAL A 103 30.09 16.64 2.10
CA VAL A 103 30.17 15.80 0.90
C VAL A 103 28.85 15.07 0.65
N ALA A 104 28.25 14.48 1.69
CA ALA A 104 26.97 13.79 1.60
C ALA A 104 25.84 14.74 1.17
N VAL A 105 25.80 15.95 1.75
CA VAL A 105 24.87 17.02 1.38
C VAL A 105 25.13 17.52 -0.04
N GLY A 106 26.39 17.60 -0.47
CA GLY A 106 26.77 17.92 -1.85
C GLY A 106 26.30 16.86 -2.85
N LEU A 107 26.44 15.57 -2.52
CA LEU A 107 25.92 14.45 -3.31
C LEU A 107 24.39 14.47 -3.38
N LEU A 108 23.71 14.78 -2.27
CA LEU A 108 22.26 14.96 -2.23
C LEU A 108 21.82 16.15 -3.11
N ALA A 109 22.53 17.28 -3.07
CA ALA A 109 22.23 18.46 -3.88
C ALA A 109 22.49 18.21 -5.38
N VAL A 110 23.56 17.50 -5.74
CA VAL A 110 23.86 17.12 -7.14
C VAL A 110 22.87 16.07 -7.64
N GLY A 111 22.53 15.08 -6.81
CA GLY A 111 21.48 14.09 -7.10
C GLY A 111 20.11 14.76 -7.30
N PHE A 112 19.80 15.79 -6.50
CA PHE A 112 18.61 16.63 -6.64
C PHE A 112 18.58 17.42 -7.94
N LEU A 113 19.69 18.08 -8.32
CA LEU A 113 19.77 18.88 -9.55
C LEU A 113 19.74 18.02 -10.83
N ASN A 114 20.30 16.81 -10.78
CA ASN A 114 20.47 15.95 -11.96
C ASN A 114 19.50 14.74 -12.01
N TRP A 115 18.56 14.62 -11.06
CA TRP A 115 17.58 13.53 -10.99
C TRP A 115 18.21 12.12 -10.97
N TRP A 116 19.34 11.97 -10.28
CA TRP A 116 20.05 10.69 -10.15
C TRP A 116 19.59 9.92 -8.91
N GLY A 117 18.80 8.85 -9.10
CA GLY A 117 18.29 8.00 -8.02
C GLY A 117 19.39 7.41 -7.13
N ASP A 118 20.45 6.88 -7.72
CA ASP A 118 21.56 6.28 -6.97
C ASP A 118 22.35 7.32 -6.14
N GLY A 119 22.53 8.54 -6.67
CA GLY A 119 23.24 9.62 -5.98
C GLY A 119 22.52 10.09 -4.71
N LEU A 120 21.19 10.09 -4.73
CA LEU A 120 20.36 10.39 -3.56
C LEU A 120 20.51 9.30 -2.48
N VAL A 121 20.50 8.02 -2.86
CA VAL A 121 20.66 6.89 -1.95
C VAL A 121 22.05 6.89 -1.30
N TRP A 122 23.13 7.03 -2.09
CA TRP A 122 24.49 7.05 -1.56
C TRP A 122 24.81 8.30 -0.73
N GLY A 123 24.34 9.48 -1.16
CA GLY A 123 24.43 10.71 -0.37
C GLY A 123 23.70 10.57 0.97
N HIS A 124 22.54 9.91 0.96
CA HIS A 124 21.78 9.63 2.19
C HIS A 124 22.51 8.65 3.11
N ILE A 125 23.03 7.53 2.60
CA ILE A 125 23.77 6.53 3.38
C ILE A 125 25.01 7.16 4.05
N LEU A 126 25.80 7.93 3.30
CA LEU A 126 26.99 8.62 3.82
C LEU A 126 26.64 9.62 4.92
N PHE A 127 25.56 10.36 4.73
CA PHE A 127 25.05 11.30 5.74
C PHE A 127 24.69 10.57 7.05
N GLN A 128 23.97 9.46 6.96
CA GLN A 128 23.54 8.67 8.13
C GLN A 128 24.70 7.99 8.85
N ILE A 129 25.67 7.43 8.11
CA ILE A 129 26.88 6.86 8.70
C ILE A 129 27.65 7.94 9.49
N SER A 130 27.77 9.15 8.95
CA SER A 130 28.42 10.26 9.66
C SER A 130 27.70 10.61 10.96
N ILE A 131 26.37 10.77 10.94
CA ILE A 131 25.58 11.09 12.14
C ILE A 131 25.70 9.99 13.20
N LEU A 132 25.62 8.71 12.80
CA LEU A 132 25.79 7.58 13.71
C LEU A 132 27.19 7.55 14.34
N LEU A 133 28.24 7.76 13.54
CA LEU A 133 29.62 7.84 14.03
C LEU A 133 29.81 9.03 14.99
N GLN A 134 29.18 10.17 14.72
CA GLN A 134 29.24 11.33 15.61
C GLN A 134 28.49 11.11 16.92
N ALA A 135 27.34 10.46 16.89
CA ALA A 135 26.60 10.09 18.10
C ALA A 135 27.38 9.05 18.93
N LEU A 136 27.99 8.06 18.27
CA LEU A 136 28.88 7.09 18.92
C LEU A 136 30.12 7.76 19.51
N LEU A 137 30.74 8.71 18.81
CA LEU A 137 31.86 9.49 19.33
C LEU A 137 31.46 10.43 20.47
N ALA A 138 30.26 11.01 20.43
CA ALA A 138 29.73 11.83 21.52
C ALA A 138 29.47 11.00 22.78
N LEU A 139 28.97 9.77 22.61
CA LEU A 139 28.82 8.80 23.70
C LEU A 139 30.16 8.25 24.18
N TRP A 140 31.12 8.00 23.29
CA TRP A 140 32.46 7.55 23.66
C TRP A 140 33.25 8.63 24.42
N ARG A 141 33.10 9.91 24.04
CA ARG A 141 33.61 11.07 24.80
C ARG A 141 33.00 11.20 26.18
N SER A 142 31.87 10.55 26.40
CA SER A 142 31.13 10.63 27.64
C SER A 142 31.67 9.72 28.75
N GLU A 143 32.95 9.33 28.73
CA GLU A 143 33.66 8.78 29.90
C GLU A 143 33.53 9.67 31.16
N ARG A 144 33.03 10.91 31.03
CA ARG A 144 32.61 11.83 32.11
C ARG A 144 31.13 12.20 32.15
N ILE A 145 30.27 11.57 31.36
CA ILE A 145 28.92 11.34 31.86
C ILE A 145 29.16 10.29 32.93
N ASP A 146 29.03 10.68 34.20
CA ASP A 146 28.74 9.70 35.24
C ASP A 146 27.51 8.95 34.72
N LEU A 147 27.74 7.85 34.00
CA LEU A 147 26.81 6.75 33.87
C LEU A 147 26.70 6.30 35.31
N TYR A 148 25.90 7.03 36.10
CA TYR A 148 25.63 6.70 37.48
C TYR A 148 25.35 5.22 37.42
N PRO A 149 26.17 4.36 38.05
CA PRO A 149 25.73 3.00 38.26
C PRO A 149 24.39 3.21 38.94
N LEU A 150 23.30 2.87 38.25
CA LEU A 150 21.97 2.82 38.84
C LEU A 150 22.21 2.19 40.20
N LYS A 151 22.01 2.94 41.29
CA LYS A 151 22.29 2.42 42.64
C LYS A 151 21.64 1.04 42.68
N GLU A 152 22.40 0.00 43.05
CA GLU A 152 21.87 -1.36 43.10
C GLU A 152 20.53 -1.32 43.86
N GLY A 153 19.43 -1.70 43.19
CA GLY A 153 18.07 -1.65 43.74
C GLY A 153 17.18 -0.47 43.34
N SER A 154 17.68 0.52 42.58
CA SER A 154 16.91 1.72 42.19
C SER A 154 15.81 1.53 41.16
N ILE A 155 15.95 0.52 40.31
CA ILE A 155 14.96 0.07 39.33
C ILE A 155 14.60 -1.36 39.68
N ARG A 156 13.32 -1.62 39.99
CA ARG A 156 12.89 -2.97 40.33
C ARG A 156 12.53 -3.74 39.08
N PRO A 157 13.12 -4.93 38.88
CA PRO A 157 12.65 -5.82 37.85
C PRO A 157 11.19 -6.18 38.09
N GLU A 158 10.39 -6.28 37.03
CA GLU A 158 9.09 -6.95 37.02
C GLU A 158 7.93 -6.21 37.74
N MET A 159 8.22 -5.14 38.46
CA MET A 159 7.19 -4.32 39.11
C MET A 159 6.23 -3.72 38.06
N GLY A 160 4.96 -4.10 38.14
CA GLY A 160 3.91 -3.60 37.25
C GLY A 160 3.86 -4.25 35.86
N SER A 161 4.58 -5.36 35.59
CA SER A 161 4.50 -6.08 34.29
C SER A 161 3.06 -6.45 33.91
N LEU A 162 2.26 -6.91 34.89
CA LEU A 162 0.85 -7.28 34.65
C LEU A 162 -0.02 -6.04 34.38
N LEU A 163 0.20 -4.95 35.11
CA LEU A 163 -0.47 -3.66 34.89
C LEU A 163 -0.09 -3.08 33.52
N PHE A 164 1.18 -3.19 33.13
CA PHE A 164 1.66 -2.77 31.81
C PHE A 164 0.93 -3.54 30.69
N LEU A 165 0.89 -4.87 30.77
CA LEU A 165 0.20 -5.69 29.79
C LEU A 165 -1.31 -5.37 29.74
N LEU A 166 -1.95 -5.16 30.89
CA LEU A 166 -3.35 -4.76 30.97
C LEU A 166 -3.59 -3.40 30.29
N PHE A 167 -2.80 -2.37 30.63
CA PHE A 167 -2.92 -1.06 30.00
C PHE A 167 -2.63 -1.12 28.50
N LEU A 168 -1.65 -1.91 28.09
CA LEU A 168 -1.30 -2.07 26.68
C LEU A 168 -2.41 -2.74 25.88
N PHE A 169 -3.04 -3.77 26.42
CA PHE A 169 -4.22 -4.38 25.81
C PHE A 169 -5.33 -3.33 25.60
N ILE A 170 -5.67 -2.57 26.64
CA ILE A 170 -6.73 -1.55 26.57
C ILE A 170 -6.37 -0.46 25.55
N LEU A 171 -5.16 0.08 25.61
CA LEU A 171 -4.70 1.17 24.77
C LEU A 171 -4.50 0.77 23.30
N ALA A 172 -4.27 -0.51 23.01
CA ALA A 172 -4.25 -1.03 21.65
C ALA A 172 -5.66 -1.40 21.14
N ALA A 173 -6.57 -1.81 22.03
CA ALA A 173 -7.95 -2.15 21.69
C ALA A 173 -8.82 -0.92 21.34
N ILE A 174 -8.68 0.18 22.10
CA ILE A 174 -9.50 1.39 21.93
C ILE A 174 -9.40 1.97 20.51
N PRO A 175 -8.20 2.22 19.94
CA PRO A 175 -8.08 2.75 18.58
C PRO A 175 -8.76 1.88 17.54
N ALA A 176 -8.67 0.55 17.65
CA ALA A 176 -9.33 -0.37 16.72
C ALA A 176 -10.85 -0.33 16.78
N ARG A 177 -11.44 0.01 17.94
CA ARG A 177 -12.89 0.24 18.09
C ARG A 177 -13.34 1.59 17.53
N LEU A 178 -12.46 2.59 17.64
CA LEU A 178 -12.70 3.97 17.24
C LEU A 178 -12.31 4.27 15.78
N ASP A 179 -11.67 3.31 15.11
CA ASP A 179 -11.27 3.42 13.73
C ASP A 179 -12.49 3.72 12.84
N PRO A 180 -12.51 4.85 12.10
CA PRO A 180 -13.64 5.20 11.23
C PRO A 180 -13.97 4.12 10.18
N SER A 181 -12.98 3.30 9.79
CA SER A 181 -13.17 2.17 8.87
C SER A 181 -14.13 1.12 9.41
N TRP A 182 -14.23 1.01 10.73
CA TRP A 182 -15.18 0.13 11.42
C TRP A 182 -16.63 0.54 11.17
N ASN A 183 -16.95 1.83 11.25
CA ASN A 183 -18.31 2.30 11.04
C ASN A 183 -18.75 2.12 9.58
N ARG A 184 -17.80 2.18 8.63
CA ARG A 184 -18.06 1.85 7.22
C ARG A 184 -18.41 0.37 7.07
N MET A 185 -17.70 -0.52 7.74
CA MET A 185 -17.99 -1.96 7.72
C MET A 185 -19.42 -2.31 8.15
N GLN A 186 -19.92 -1.73 9.25
CA GLN A 186 -21.24 -2.08 9.79
C GLN A 186 -22.40 -1.68 8.87
N ALA A 187 -22.18 -0.72 7.97
CA ALA A 187 -23.19 -0.29 7.02
C ALA A 187 -23.34 -1.25 5.81
N TYR A 188 -22.33 -2.07 5.51
CA TYR A 188 -22.22 -2.72 4.20
C TYR A 188 -21.84 -4.21 4.21
N VAL A 189 -21.51 -4.80 5.37
CA VAL A 189 -21.31 -6.24 5.48
C VAL A 189 -22.61 -6.89 5.96
N HIS A 190 -23.24 -7.67 5.08
CA HIS A 190 -24.31 -8.58 5.47
C HIS A 190 -23.69 -9.78 6.21
N LEU A 191 -23.85 -9.79 7.53
CA LEU A 191 -23.51 -10.92 8.39
C LEU A 191 -24.78 -11.74 8.57
N ASP A 192 -24.68 -13.05 8.36
CA ASP A 192 -25.85 -13.93 8.22
C ASP A 192 -26.55 -14.16 9.57
N THR A 193 -25.84 -13.93 10.68
CA THR A 193 -26.36 -14.15 12.03
C THR A 193 -26.13 -12.96 12.97
N PRO A 194 -27.04 -12.72 13.94
CA PRO A 194 -26.81 -11.75 15.02
C PRO A 194 -25.53 -12.04 15.83
N PHE A 195 -25.14 -13.32 15.89
CA PHE A 195 -23.91 -13.75 16.55
C PHE A 195 -22.66 -13.28 15.80
N GLU A 196 -22.60 -13.45 14.48
CA GLU A 196 -21.55 -12.85 13.65
C GLU A 196 -21.54 -11.33 13.76
N GLY A 197 -22.72 -10.70 13.79
CA GLY A 197 -22.87 -9.28 14.07
C GLY A 197 -22.18 -8.86 15.38
N LEU A 198 -22.38 -9.62 16.46
CA LEU A 198 -21.73 -9.40 17.75
C LEU A 198 -20.22 -9.67 17.69
N LEU A 199 -19.80 -10.78 17.08
CA LEU A 199 -18.40 -11.14 16.93
C LEU A 199 -17.63 -10.08 16.16
N SER A 200 -18.22 -9.57 15.09
CA SER A 200 -17.64 -8.50 14.30
C SER A 200 -17.36 -7.28 15.20
N GLN A 201 -18.21 -6.95 16.17
CA GLN A 201 -18.00 -5.79 17.06
C GLN A 201 -16.91 -6.01 18.12
N ILE A 202 -16.75 -7.25 18.59
CA ILE A 202 -15.86 -7.59 19.70
C ILE A 202 -14.45 -7.94 19.20
N LEU A 203 -14.34 -8.64 18.07
CA LEU A 203 -13.08 -9.16 17.57
C LEU A 203 -12.06 -8.07 17.21
N PRO A 204 -12.40 -6.96 16.53
CA PRO A 204 -11.43 -5.92 16.20
C PRO A 204 -10.66 -5.36 17.41
N PRO A 205 -11.33 -4.80 18.45
CA PRO A 205 -10.61 -4.34 19.62
C PRO A 205 -9.89 -5.49 20.35
N LEU A 206 -10.46 -6.69 20.37
CA LEU A 206 -9.83 -7.85 21.01
C LEU A 206 -8.52 -8.26 20.30
N LEU A 207 -8.52 -8.37 18.98
CA LEU A 207 -7.35 -8.71 18.17
C LEU A 207 -6.27 -7.65 18.32
N SER A 208 -6.66 -6.38 18.24
CA SER A 208 -5.71 -5.29 18.36
C SER A 208 -5.11 -5.20 19.77
N GLY A 209 -5.92 -5.43 20.81
CA GLY A 209 -5.44 -5.55 22.18
C GLY A 209 -4.47 -6.73 22.35
N VAL A 210 -4.79 -7.89 21.79
CA VAL A 210 -3.99 -9.11 21.83
C VAL A 210 -2.63 -8.92 21.15
N THR A 211 -2.58 -8.34 19.95
CA THR A 211 -1.28 -8.10 19.32
C THR A 211 -0.50 -7.08 20.10
N GLY A 212 -1.16 -6.07 20.68
CA GLY A 212 -0.57 -5.18 21.68
C GLY A 212 0.13 -5.95 22.81
N LEU A 213 -0.52 -6.96 23.38
CA LEU A 213 0.11 -7.84 24.39
C LEU A 213 1.37 -8.52 23.86
N TRP A 214 1.38 -9.03 22.64
CA TRP A 214 2.56 -9.65 22.04
C TRP A 214 3.72 -8.66 21.89
N PHE A 215 3.46 -7.42 21.47
CA PHE A 215 4.48 -6.34 21.46
C PHE A 215 5.02 -6.08 22.87
N GLY A 216 4.13 -6.06 23.88
CA GLY A 216 4.52 -5.91 25.27
C GLY A 216 5.40 -7.04 25.78
N ILE A 217 5.05 -8.28 25.46
CA ILE A 217 5.81 -9.49 25.80
C ILE A 217 7.19 -9.46 25.13
N GLY A 218 7.27 -9.12 23.84
CA GLY A 218 8.54 -8.96 23.13
C GLY A 218 9.43 -7.90 23.79
N THR A 219 8.84 -6.76 24.18
CA THR A 219 9.54 -5.69 24.90
C THR A 219 10.06 -6.19 26.26
N LEU A 220 9.25 -6.90 27.03
CA LEU A 220 9.65 -7.50 28.31
C LEU A 220 10.77 -8.53 28.13
N ALA A 221 10.71 -9.37 27.10
CA ALA A 221 11.74 -10.36 26.79
C ALA A 221 13.09 -9.72 26.45
N VAL A 222 13.11 -8.65 25.65
CA VAL A 222 14.33 -7.88 25.35
C VAL A 222 14.92 -7.27 26.63
N LEU A 223 14.08 -6.69 27.50
CA LEU A 223 14.51 -6.13 28.78
C LEU A 223 15.06 -7.21 29.73
N ALA A 224 14.46 -8.40 29.77
CA ALA A 224 14.91 -9.51 30.59
C ALA A 224 16.24 -10.12 30.08
N GLY A 225 16.36 -10.35 28.77
CA GLY A 225 17.58 -10.84 28.13
C GLY A 225 18.76 -9.89 28.34
N PHE A 226 18.51 -8.58 28.28
CA PHE A 226 19.51 -7.58 28.62
C PHE A 226 20.03 -7.73 30.05
N ARG A 227 19.16 -7.91 31.05
CA ARG A 227 19.62 -8.07 32.44
C ARG A 227 20.48 -9.30 32.62
N ALA A 228 20.11 -10.43 32.00
CA ALA A 228 20.89 -11.65 32.04
C ALA A 228 22.30 -11.45 31.45
N LEU A 229 22.39 -10.63 30.39
CA LEU A 229 23.65 -10.24 29.75
C LEU A 229 24.45 -9.26 30.62
N GLN A 230 23.82 -8.22 31.16
CA GLN A 230 24.44 -7.24 32.06
C GLN A 230 25.01 -7.90 33.32
N ALA A 231 24.29 -8.83 33.93
CA ALA A 231 24.76 -9.58 35.10
C ALA A 231 26.02 -10.43 34.80
N ARG A 232 26.17 -10.91 33.56
CA ARG A 232 27.38 -11.59 33.09
C ARG A 232 28.52 -10.63 32.77
N VAL A 233 28.21 -9.45 32.22
CA VAL A 233 29.18 -8.44 31.74
C VAL A 233 29.71 -7.55 32.86
N ASN A 234 28.94 -7.27 33.92
CA ASN A 234 29.39 -6.48 35.08
C ASN A 234 30.62 -7.09 35.79
N ARG A 235 31.03 -8.30 35.41
CA ARG A 235 32.32 -8.93 35.79
C ARG A 235 33.53 -8.42 34.96
N ARG A 236 33.33 -7.52 33.98
CA ARG A 236 34.35 -6.94 33.09
C ARG A 236 34.09 -5.43 32.84
N PRO A 237 34.77 -4.52 33.56
CA PRO A 237 34.44 -3.08 33.58
C PRO A 237 34.59 -2.35 32.24
N GLY A 238 35.48 -2.80 31.35
CA GLY A 238 35.70 -2.15 30.05
C GLY A 238 34.57 -2.33 29.02
N LEU A 239 33.62 -3.24 29.26
CA LEU A 239 32.52 -3.53 28.33
C LEU A 239 31.17 -2.91 28.76
N VAL A 240 31.07 -2.40 29.98
CA VAL A 240 29.80 -1.96 30.60
C VAL A 240 29.08 -0.89 29.77
N GLY A 241 29.81 0.04 29.16
CA GLY A 241 29.25 1.11 28.33
C GLY A 241 28.60 0.63 27.02
N MET A 242 29.19 -0.35 26.32
CA MET A 242 28.64 -0.89 25.07
C MET A 242 27.35 -1.68 25.29
N PHE A 243 27.27 -2.46 26.37
CA PHE A 243 26.08 -3.25 26.68
C PHE A 243 24.90 -2.40 27.14
N PHE A 244 25.13 -1.17 27.64
CA PHE A 244 24.07 -0.25 28.06
C PHE A 244 23.22 0.29 26.90
N ILE A 245 23.79 0.37 25.69
CA ILE A 245 23.14 0.89 24.48
C ILE A 245 22.29 -0.21 23.80
N PHE A 246 22.73 -1.46 23.93
CA PHE A 246 22.16 -2.62 23.24
C PHE A 246 20.64 -2.80 23.41
N PRO A 247 20.01 -2.58 24.58
CA PRO A 247 18.57 -2.76 24.75
C PRO A 247 17.76 -1.73 23.98
N PHE A 248 18.23 -0.49 23.91
CA PHE A 248 17.54 0.58 23.19
C PHE A 248 17.62 0.36 21.68
N LEU A 249 18.78 -0.07 21.18
CA LEU A 249 18.94 -0.51 19.80
C LEU A 249 18.12 -1.76 19.49
N SER A 250 18.03 -2.72 20.41
CA SER A 250 17.27 -3.96 20.23
C SER A 250 15.76 -3.72 20.22
N ILE A 251 15.26 -2.85 21.10
CA ILE A 251 13.85 -2.46 21.13
C ILE A 251 13.52 -1.67 19.87
N SER A 252 14.32 -0.65 19.52
CA SER A 252 14.15 0.11 18.28
C SER A 252 14.21 -0.78 17.05
N GLY A 253 15.12 -1.75 17.04
CA GLY A 253 15.24 -2.75 15.98
C GLY A 253 14.07 -3.72 15.90
N LEU A 254 13.52 -4.18 17.03
CA LEU A 254 12.31 -4.99 17.02
C LEU A 254 11.15 -4.24 16.34
N TYR A 255 10.93 -2.97 16.69
CA TYR A 255 9.90 -2.14 16.03
C TYR A 255 10.21 -1.88 14.56
N ALA A 256 11.49 -1.65 14.21
CA ALA A 256 11.92 -1.44 12.84
C ALA A 256 11.74 -2.68 11.95
N VAL A 257 12.10 -3.88 12.43
CA VAL A 257 11.85 -5.15 11.72
C VAL A 257 10.35 -5.32 11.49
N ILE A 258 9.54 -5.13 12.53
CA ILE A 258 8.10 -5.34 12.42
C ILE A 258 7.49 -4.36 11.41
N TRP A 259 7.92 -3.11 11.43
CA TRP A 259 7.48 -2.10 10.48
C TRP A 259 7.91 -2.45 9.04
N LEU A 260 9.17 -2.86 8.83
CA LEU A 260 9.70 -3.25 7.52
C LEU A 260 9.05 -4.52 6.97
N GLU A 261 8.84 -5.55 7.79
CA GLU A 261 8.14 -6.78 7.39
C GLU A 261 6.67 -6.49 7.05
N SER A 262 6.01 -5.66 7.85
CA SER A 262 4.65 -5.21 7.57
C SER A 262 4.57 -4.43 6.25
N LEU A 263 5.54 -3.57 6.00
CA LEU A 263 5.68 -2.85 4.74
C LEU A 263 5.90 -3.83 3.58
N VAL A 264 6.83 -4.77 3.69
CA VAL A 264 7.14 -5.77 2.65
C VAL A 264 5.95 -6.65 2.31
N LEU A 265 5.16 -7.06 3.30
CA LEU A 265 3.93 -7.83 3.10
C LEU A 265 2.83 -6.99 2.44
N ALA A 266 2.74 -5.70 2.77
CA ALA A 266 1.78 -4.76 2.22
C ALA A 266 2.06 -4.44 0.75
N THR A 267 3.33 -4.43 0.36
CA THR A 267 3.82 -3.87 -0.91
C THR A 267 4.68 -4.83 -1.71
N GLU A 268 4.51 -6.14 -1.55
CA GLU A 268 5.35 -7.14 -2.24
C GLU A 268 5.49 -6.87 -3.76
N TRP A 269 4.45 -6.31 -4.37
CA TRP A 269 4.49 -5.78 -5.72
C TRP A 269 5.23 -4.42 -5.84
N GLU A 270 4.85 -3.40 -5.07
CA GLU A 270 5.49 -2.06 -5.15
C GLU A 270 6.99 -2.11 -4.82
N ILE A 271 7.45 -2.91 -3.86
CA ILE A 271 8.88 -3.07 -3.54
C ILE A 271 9.66 -3.73 -4.67
N ARG A 272 9.05 -4.66 -5.41
CA ARG A 272 9.68 -5.28 -6.60
C ARG A 272 9.76 -4.28 -7.75
N ALA A 273 8.71 -3.48 -7.95
CA ALA A 273 8.71 -2.43 -8.96
C ALA A 273 9.70 -1.29 -8.65
N LEU A 274 9.86 -0.95 -7.37
CA LEU A 274 10.73 0.13 -6.89
C LEU A 274 12.19 -0.29 -6.63
N ASP A 275 12.52 -1.57 -6.80
CA ASP A 275 13.79 -2.19 -6.40
C ASP A 275 14.28 -1.71 -5.02
N LEU A 276 13.38 -1.61 -4.03
CA LEU A 276 13.71 -1.06 -2.70
C LEU A 276 14.49 -2.03 -1.81
N LYS A 277 14.75 -3.25 -2.26
CA LYS A 277 15.52 -4.26 -1.50
C LYS A 277 16.87 -3.73 -0.96
N PRO A 278 17.66 -2.95 -1.73
CA PRO A 278 18.90 -2.35 -1.24
C PRO A 278 18.65 -1.29 -0.16
N ALA A 279 17.48 -0.65 -0.13
CA ALA A 279 17.12 0.40 0.83
C ALA A 279 16.59 -0.14 2.16
N ILE A 280 16.08 -1.38 2.21
CA ILE A 280 15.55 -2.01 3.42
C ILE A 280 16.61 -2.11 4.52
N ILE A 281 17.82 -2.54 4.20
CA ILE A 281 18.91 -2.71 5.18
C ILE A 281 19.37 -1.35 5.73
N PRO A 282 19.67 -0.32 4.90
CA PRO A 282 19.92 1.03 5.39
C PRO A 282 18.80 1.60 6.26
N LEU A 283 17.54 1.42 5.86
CA LEU A 283 16.36 1.89 6.59
C LEU A 283 16.22 1.19 7.96
N PHE A 284 16.50 -0.11 8.00
CA PHE A 284 16.57 -0.87 9.24
C PHE A 284 17.64 -0.34 10.18
N ILE A 285 18.88 -0.22 9.70
CA ILE A 285 20.02 0.27 10.48
C ILE A 285 19.73 1.69 11.02
N LEU A 286 19.08 2.53 10.22
CA LEU A 286 18.74 3.89 10.59
C LEU A 286 17.67 3.95 11.69
N LEU A 287 16.56 3.23 11.53
CA LEU A 287 15.48 3.16 12.53
C LEU A 287 15.98 2.55 13.83
N CYS A 288 16.88 1.56 13.76
CA CYS A 288 17.57 1.01 14.92
C CYS A 288 18.47 2.05 15.59
N GLY A 289 19.39 2.65 14.82
CA GLY A 289 20.46 3.51 15.32
C GLY A 289 19.98 4.85 15.84
N SER A 290 19.26 5.62 15.02
CA SER A 290 18.79 6.97 15.40
C SER A 290 17.77 6.93 16.54
N GLY A 291 16.80 6.01 16.46
CA GLY A 291 15.79 5.78 17.50
C GLY A 291 16.42 5.31 18.82
N GLY A 292 17.30 4.30 18.77
CA GLY A 292 17.94 3.77 19.97
C GLY A 292 18.83 4.79 20.69
N LEU A 293 19.53 5.65 19.96
CA LEU A 293 20.38 6.70 20.52
C LEU A 293 19.57 7.84 21.14
N LEU A 294 18.46 8.25 20.51
CA LEU A 294 17.52 9.22 21.07
C LEU A 294 16.83 8.69 22.33
N PHE A 295 16.41 7.42 22.33
CA PHE A 295 15.81 6.80 23.51
C PHE A 295 16.80 6.70 24.66
N LEU A 296 18.05 6.35 24.38
CA LEU A 296 19.12 6.32 25.38
C LEU A 296 19.32 7.70 26.04
N ALA A 297 19.29 8.78 25.23
CA ALA A 297 19.36 10.16 25.69
C ALA A 297 18.28 10.50 26.71
N ALA A 298 17.04 10.28 26.29
CA ALA A 298 15.87 10.61 27.05
C ALA A 298 15.84 9.78 28.32
N PHE A 299 16.24 8.51 28.24
CA PHE A 299 16.36 7.61 29.37
C PHE A 299 17.38 8.10 30.40
N GLN A 300 18.60 8.43 29.98
CA GLN A 300 19.61 9.00 30.88
C GLN A 300 19.10 10.26 31.55
N ARG A 301 18.41 11.11 30.79
CA ARG A 301 17.90 12.38 31.28
C ARG A 301 16.78 12.19 32.32
N VAL A 302 15.81 11.34 32.02
CA VAL A 302 14.70 10.94 32.91
C VAL A 302 15.24 10.35 34.21
N VAL A 303 16.17 9.39 34.12
CA VAL A 303 16.78 8.74 35.29
C VAL A 303 17.60 9.72 36.13
N SER A 304 18.33 10.65 35.50
CA SER A 304 19.17 11.63 36.20
C SER A 304 18.41 12.67 37.05
N CYS A 305 17.09 12.77 36.88
CA CYS A 305 16.25 13.77 37.54
C CYS A 305 15.28 13.20 38.56
N GLY A 306 15.31 11.88 38.78
CA GLY A 306 14.43 11.20 39.73
C GLY A 306 14.73 11.60 41.16
N HIS A 307 13.84 12.40 41.76
CA HIS A 307 13.79 12.66 43.19
C HIS A 307 13.44 11.41 44.03
N GLN A 308 13.23 10.24 43.40
CA GLN A 308 12.96 8.96 44.05
C GLN A 308 13.57 7.79 43.26
N THR A 309 14.82 7.46 43.57
CA THR A 309 15.58 6.34 42.96
C THR A 309 15.46 5.06 43.78
N GLU A 310 14.36 4.79 44.48
CA GLU A 310 14.27 3.53 45.24
C GLU A 310 13.24 2.52 44.72
N ARG A 311 12.25 2.91 43.90
CA ARG A 311 11.15 1.99 43.50
C ARG A 311 10.43 2.34 42.18
N MET A 312 11.13 2.59 41.08
CA MET A 312 10.47 2.77 39.77
C MET A 312 10.47 1.49 38.92
N SER A 313 9.37 1.25 38.20
CA SER A 313 9.32 0.18 37.20
C SER A 313 10.26 0.44 36.02
N GLN A 314 11.02 -0.58 35.63
CA GLN A 314 11.93 -0.50 34.48
C GLN A 314 11.17 -0.23 33.17
N ILE A 315 10.03 -0.90 32.98
CA ILE A 315 9.28 -0.76 31.73
C ILE A 315 8.64 0.62 31.60
N GLY A 316 8.12 1.15 32.72
CA GLY A 316 7.59 2.50 32.76
C GLY A 316 8.65 3.57 32.49
N THR A 317 9.86 3.39 33.02
CA THR A 317 10.98 4.33 32.79
C THR A 317 11.44 4.33 31.33
N VAL A 318 11.51 3.15 30.69
CA VAL A 318 11.83 3.04 29.27
C VAL A 318 10.74 3.66 28.40
N ALA A 319 9.46 3.39 28.69
CA ALA A 319 8.34 3.97 27.97
C ALA A 319 8.29 5.51 28.11
N LEU A 320 8.56 6.04 29.30
CA LEU A 320 8.66 7.48 29.51
C LEU A 320 9.81 8.08 28.69
N ALA A 321 10.97 7.42 28.62
CA ALA A 321 12.07 7.87 27.77
C ALA A 321 11.66 7.93 26.28
N MET A 322 10.92 6.93 25.80
CA MET A 322 10.38 6.93 24.45
C MET A 322 9.39 8.08 24.23
N GLY A 323 8.42 8.27 25.12
CA GLY A 323 7.44 9.37 25.04
C GLY A 323 8.07 10.75 25.19
N SER A 324 9.13 10.86 25.97
CA SER A 324 9.90 12.08 26.15
C SER A 324 10.58 12.57 24.87
N VAL A 325 10.78 11.71 23.87
CA VAL A 325 11.26 12.13 22.53
C VAL A 325 10.23 13.00 21.82
N LEU A 326 8.94 12.71 21.98
CA LEU A 326 7.84 13.50 21.39
C LEU A 326 7.75 14.91 21.97
N VAL A 327 8.19 15.08 23.22
CA VAL A 327 8.16 16.35 23.95
C VAL A 327 9.56 16.75 24.43
N PHE A 328 10.60 16.44 23.66
CA PHE A 328 12.00 16.52 24.07
C PHE A 328 12.44 17.88 24.66
N PRO A 329 12.08 19.04 24.09
CA PRO A 329 12.41 20.33 24.69
C PRO A 329 11.79 20.52 26.08
N LEU A 330 10.55 20.04 26.25
CA LEU A 330 9.83 20.11 27.51
C LEU A 330 10.44 19.14 28.54
N THR A 331 10.77 17.92 28.13
CA THR A 331 11.52 16.94 28.95
C THR A 331 12.77 17.61 29.52
N TRP A 332 13.56 18.28 28.68
CA TRP A 332 14.79 18.92 29.11
C TRP A 332 14.61 19.99 30.20
N ILE A 333 13.51 20.75 30.13
CA ILE A 333 13.15 21.80 31.09
C ILE A 333 12.66 21.18 32.41
N LEU A 334 11.81 20.16 32.33
CA LEU A 334 11.14 19.54 33.48
C LEU A 334 12.04 18.56 34.24
N THR A 335 13.09 18.07 33.60
CA THR A 335 14.12 17.25 34.20
C THR A 335 15.36 18.11 34.51
N ARG A 336 15.21 19.30 35.09
CA ARG A 336 16.38 20.08 35.57
C ARG A 336 16.70 19.68 37.01
N ARG A 337 17.98 19.77 37.40
CA ARG A 337 18.38 19.58 38.80
C ARG A 337 17.62 20.59 39.68
N GLY A 338 16.94 20.11 40.71
CA GLY A 338 16.09 20.91 41.60
C GLY A 338 14.60 20.91 41.25
N CYS A 339 14.18 20.26 40.15
CA CYS A 339 12.77 20.05 39.84
C CYS A 339 12.12 19.09 40.85
N GLY A 340 10.97 19.49 41.40
CA GLY A 340 10.22 18.72 42.40
C GLY A 340 9.17 17.78 41.80
N ARG A 341 8.39 17.11 42.66
CA ARG A 341 7.33 16.15 42.26
C ARG A 341 6.33 16.70 41.24
N TRP A 342 6.03 18.00 41.28
CA TRP A 342 5.15 18.64 40.31
C TRP A 342 5.69 18.62 38.87
N SER A 343 6.97 18.90 38.68
CA SER A 343 7.61 18.83 37.35
C SER A 343 7.64 17.40 36.81
N TRP A 344 7.84 16.42 37.70
CA TRP A 344 7.78 15.00 37.35
C TRP A 344 6.39 14.56 36.90
N ARG A 345 5.34 14.89 37.68
CA ARG A 345 3.95 14.58 37.31
C ARG A 345 3.53 15.29 36.02
N PHE A 346 3.95 16.53 35.84
CA PHE A 346 3.68 17.29 34.63
C PHE A 346 4.39 16.67 33.41
N LEU A 347 5.60 16.14 33.56
CA LEU A 347 6.29 15.40 32.51
C LEU A 347 5.54 14.12 32.13
N LEU A 348 5.14 13.30 33.13
CA LEU A 348 4.34 12.08 32.89
C LEU A 348 3.05 12.41 32.16
N PHE A 349 2.31 13.43 32.62
CA PHE A 349 1.07 13.87 32.00
C PHE A 349 1.29 14.38 30.57
N SER A 350 2.32 15.21 30.35
CA SER A 350 2.63 15.76 29.03
C SER A 350 3.02 14.67 28.03
N CYS A 351 3.81 13.68 28.45
CA CYS A 351 4.17 12.56 27.59
C CYS A 351 2.95 11.69 27.25
N LEU A 352 2.06 11.44 28.23
CA LEU A 352 0.81 10.70 28.00
C LEU A 352 -0.11 11.43 27.03
N VAL A 353 -0.40 12.71 27.30
CA VAL A 353 -1.28 13.53 26.46
C VAL A 353 -0.68 13.68 25.06
N GLY A 354 0.62 13.98 24.94
CA GLY A 354 1.29 14.08 23.65
C GLY A 354 1.19 12.80 22.82
N SER A 355 1.36 11.64 23.47
CA SER A 355 1.25 10.33 22.79
C SER A 355 -0.19 10.06 22.33
N LEU A 356 -1.18 10.31 23.19
CA LEU A 356 -2.60 10.11 22.85
C LEU A 356 -3.08 11.09 21.76
N SER A 357 -2.66 12.35 21.82
CA SER A 357 -2.97 13.36 20.78
C SER A 357 -2.37 12.99 19.43
N LEU A 358 -1.12 12.49 19.41
CA LEU A 358 -0.52 11.95 18.19
C LEU A 358 -1.32 10.75 17.67
N GLY A 359 -1.78 9.87 18.57
CA GLY A 359 -2.62 8.73 18.21
C GLY A 359 -3.96 9.15 17.59
N ALA A 360 -4.61 10.17 18.16
CA ALA A 360 -5.83 10.74 17.58
C ALA A 360 -5.58 11.37 16.21
N TYR A 361 -4.47 12.10 16.04
CA TYR A 361 -4.08 12.65 14.74
C TYR A 361 -3.82 11.56 13.70
N VAL A 362 -3.17 10.46 14.08
CA VAL A 362 -2.93 9.31 13.20
C VAL A 362 -4.24 8.57 12.85
N LEU A 363 -5.20 8.51 13.79
CA LEU A 363 -6.46 7.82 13.57
C LEU A 363 -7.45 8.60 12.71
N TYR A 364 -7.50 9.93 12.86
CA TYR A 364 -8.50 10.82 12.26
C TYR A 364 -7.93 11.83 11.24
N GLY A 365 -6.62 11.89 11.07
CA GLY A 365 -5.98 12.83 10.15
C GLY A 365 -5.89 12.29 8.72
N ASP A 366 -6.14 13.17 7.75
CA ASP A 366 -6.13 12.87 6.30
C ASP A 366 -4.75 12.47 5.74
N LEU A 367 -3.68 12.59 6.54
CA LEU A 367 -2.33 12.16 6.17
C LEU A 367 -2.23 10.63 6.04
N PHE A 368 -3.15 9.89 6.66
CA PHE A 368 -3.23 8.42 6.64
C PHE A 368 -4.56 7.92 6.05
N ASP A 369 -5.14 8.67 5.13
CA ASP A 369 -6.39 8.30 4.47
C ASP A 369 -6.23 6.92 3.75
N PRO A 370 -7.20 5.99 3.86
CA PRO A 370 -7.05 4.54 3.60
C PRO A 370 -6.71 4.11 2.18
N TRP A 371 -6.62 5.03 1.23
CA TRP A 371 -6.58 4.69 -0.20
C TRP A 371 -5.35 3.84 -0.55
N PHE A 372 -4.26 3.97 0.21
CA PHE A 372 -3.09 3.10 0.06
C PHE A 372 -2.90 2.16 1.24
N THR A 373 -2.77 0.89 0.88
CA THR A 373 -2.41 -0.20 1.78
C THR A 373 -1.20 0.18 2.65
N VAL A 374 -0.15 0.78 2.08
CA VAL A 374 1.05 1.24 2.79
C VAL A 374 0.76 2.12 4.01
N PHE A 375 -0.10 3.11 3.84
CA PHE A 375 -0.38 4.07 4.92
C PHE A 375 -1.22 3.43 6.02
N SER A 376 -2.13 2.51 5.69
CA SER A 376 -2.83 1.69 6.69
C SER A 376 -1.84 0.87 7.55
N TYR A 377 -0.79 0.31 6.92
CA TYR A 377 0.23 -0.46 7.65
C TYR A 377 1.10 0.42 8.56
N LEU A 378 1.51 1.59 8.06
CA LEU A 378 2.25 2.59 8.84
C LEU A 378 1.42 3.12 10.02
N LYS A 379 0.15 3.46 9.78
CA LYS A 379 -0.82 3.93 10.78
C LYS A 379 -0.93 2.95 11.95
N ALA A 380 -1.09 1.66 11.66
CA ALA A 380 -1.19 0.64 12.70
C ALA A 380 0.10 0.49 13.52
N ALA A 381 1.26 0.44 12.87
CA ALA A 381 2.54 0.32 13.56
C ALA A 381 2.76 1.52 14.52
N VAL A 382 2.47 2.74 14.06
CA VAL A 382 2.57 3.95 14.88
C VAL A 382 1.63 3.89 16.09
N LEU A 383 0.38 3.46 15.90
CA LEU A 383 -0.58 3.32 16.99
C LEU A 383 -0.14 2.29 18.05
N LYS A 384 0.49 1.18 17.65
CA LYS A 384 1.05 0.20 18.61
C LYS A 384 2.20 0.78 19.42
N VAL A 385 3.10 1.54 18.77
CA VAL A 385 4.20 2.23 19.47
C VAL A 385 3.65 3.23 20.50
N ILE A 386 2.62 4.00 20.11
CA ILE A 386 1.92 4.94 21.01
C ILE A 386 1.30 4.20 22.19
N ALA A 387 0.63 3.07 21.95
CA ALA A 387 0.02 2.25 23.01
C ALA A 387 1.06 1.75 24.02
N VAL A 388 2.25 1.32 23.57
CA VAL A 388 3.36 0.89 24.43
C VAL A 388 3.88 2.03 25.30
N ILE A 389 4.10 3.21 24.70
CA ILE A 389 4.55 4.41 25.42
C ILE A 389 3.53 4.78 26.49
N SER A 390 2.25 4.91 26.11
CA SER A 390 1.18 5.28 27.04
C SER A 390 0.99 4.25 28.15
N ALA A 391 1.06 2.95 27.85
CA ALA A 391 0.92 1.88 28.85
C ALA A 391 2.02 1.95 29.92
N GLY A 392 3.28 2.15 29.52
CA GLY A 392 4.37 2.28 30.49
C GLY A 392 4.29 3.57 31.32
N ILE A 393 3.83 4.69 30.74
CA ILE A 393 3.58 5.93 31.49
C ILE A 393 2.43 5.74 32.49
N MET A 394 1.39 4.99 32.12
CA MET A 394 0.29 4.64 33.04
C MET A 394 0.75 3.79 34.23
N VAL A 395 1.71 2.88 34.04
CA VAL A 395 2.34 2.16 35.15
C VAL A 395 3.03 3.12 36.10
N LEU A 396 3.85 4.05 35.60
CA LEU A 396 4.52 5.05 36.46
C LEU A 396 3.52 5.95 37.20
N LEU A 397 2.45 6.38 36.54
CA LEU A 397 1.39 7.17 37.17
C LEU A 397 0.65 6.36 38.25
N SER A 398 0.41 5.06 38.01
CA SER A 398 -0.24 4.20 39.00
C SER A 398 0.63 3.97 40.24
N GLU A 399 1.95 3.86 40.06
CA GLU A 399 2.93 3.76 41.14
C GLU A 399 2.99 5.06 41.96
N GLU A 400 3.01 6.21 41.28
CA GLU A 400 3.10 7.54 41.89
C GLU A 400 1.82 7.96 42.63
N LEU A 401 0.64 7.65 42.09
CA LEU A 401 -0.64 8.10 42.63
C LEU A 401 -1.24 7.13 43.66
N PHE A 402 -1.05 5.82 43.46
CA PHE A 402 -1.77 4.80 44.23
C PHE A 402 -0.85 3.81 44.94
N GLY A 403 0.47 3.84 44.71
CA GLY A 403 1.41 2.91 45.35
C GLY A 403 1.19 1.43 44.97
N LEU A 404 0.48 1.17 43.87
CA LEU A 404 0.02 -0.16 43.45
C LEU A 404 1.13 -1.14 43.01
N GLY A 405 2.40 -0.71 42.99
CA GLY A 405 3.52 -1.49 42.49
C GLY A 405 3.88 -2.76 43.29
N SER A 406 3.45 -2.90 44.55
CA SER A 406 3.94 -3.98 45.44
C SER A 406 2.96 -5.13 45.73
N ALA A 407 1.67 -4.98 45.40
CA ALA A 407 0.64 -5.95 45.82
C ALA A 407 0.46 -7.15 44.87
N LEU A 408 0.88 -7.01 43.60
CA LEU A 408 0.69 -8.03 42.55
C LEU A 408 1.97 -8.80 42.18
N SER A 409 3.14 -8.43 42.71
CA SER A 409 4.42 -9.09 42.40
C SER A 409 4.59 -10.38 43.21
N THR A 410 4.22 -11.53 42.65
CA THR A 410 4.64 -12.84 43.18
C THR A 410 5.66 -13.47 42.22
N ARG A 411 6.65 -14.20 42.79
CA ARG A 411 7.82 -14.86 42.14
C ARG A 411 7.80 -14.88 40.60
N ALA A 412 8.91 -14.46 39.99
CA ALA A 412 9.20 -14.44 38.54
C ALA A 412 8.65 -15.65 37.73
N THR A 413 8.59 -16.86 38.30
CA THR A 413 7.99 -18.04 37.65
C THR A 413 6.49 -17.91 37.34
N ARG A 414 5.71 -17.17 38.15
CA ARG A 414 4.30 -16.86 37.87
C ARG A 414 4.13 -15.84 36.75
N GLU A 415 5.02 -14.85 36.66
CA GLU A 415 4.95 -13.83 35.60
C GLU A 415 5.26 -14.43 34.23
N TRP A 416 6.27 -15.30 34.14
CA TRP A 416 6.56 -16.03 32.89
C TRP A 416 5.45 -17.00 32.50
N ALA A 417 4.77 -17.62 33.48
CA ALA A 417 3.56 -18.42 33.20
C ALA A 417 2.42 -17.56 32.66
N ILE A 418 2.19 -16.36 33.22
CA ILE A 418 1.16 -15.42 32.75
C ILE A 418 1.50 -14.89 31.35
N VAL A 419 2.76 -14.57 31.07
CA VAL A 419 3.24 -14.19 29.74
C VAL A 419 3.03 -15.32 28.73
N GLY A 420 3.34 -16.56 29.11
CA GLY A 420 3.05 -17.74 28.29
C GLY A 420 1.55 -17.90 28.03
N ILE A 421 0.72 -17.81 29.07
CA ILE A 421 -0.74 -17.91 28.94
C ILE A 421 -1.28 -16.78 28.08
N ALA A 422 -0.86 -15.53 28.27
CA ALA A 422 -1.27 -14.38 27.46
C ALA A 422 -0.86 -14.55 25.99
N PHE A 423 0.31 -15.12 25.73
CA PHE A 423 0.74 -15.47 24.37
C PHE A 423 -0.19 -16.53 23.74
N PHE A 424 -0.46 -17.63 24.44
CA PHE A 424 -1.33 -18.71 23.94
C PHE A 424 -2.80 -18.27 23.80
N VAL A 425 -3.35 -17.58 24.79
CA VAL A 425 -4.72 -17.02 24.77
C VAL A 425 -4.84 -15.97 23.67
N GLY A 426 -3.77 -15.23 23.37
CA GLY A 426 -3.73 -14.30 22.25
C GLY A 426 -3.97 -14.94 20.88
N PHE A 427 -3.67 -16.22 20.68
CA PHE A 427 -3.99 -16.87 19.40
C PHE A 427 -5.46 -17.32 19.30
N LEU A 428 -6.19 -17.42 20.42
CA LEU A 428 -7.56 -17.95 20.44
C LEU A 428 -8.55 -17.14 19.57
N PRO A 429 -8.55 -15.79 19.57
CA PRO A 429 -9.43 -15.02 18.69
C PRO A 429 -9.16 -15.28 17.20
N PHE A 430 -7.90 -15.52 16.82
CA PHE A 430 -7.52 -15.84 15.44
C PHE A 430 -7.91 -17.27 15.05
N VAL A 431 -7.84 -18.22 15.98
CA VAL A 431 -8.39 -19.58 15.78
C VAL A 431 -9.90 -19.52 15.61
N PHE A 432 -10.58 -18.71 16.41
CA PHE A 432 -12.04 -18.56 16.35
C PHE A 432 -12.49 -17.97 15.02
N LEU A 433 -11.75 -17.02 14.45
CA LEU A 433 -11.97 -16.50 13.10
C LEU A 433 -11.91 -17.56 11.99
N GLU A 434 -11.23 -18.69 12.19
CA GLU A 434 -11.22 -19.78 11.22
C GLU A 434 -12.60 -20.47 11.11
N SER A 435 -13.40 -20.39 12.17
CA SER A 435 -14.76 -20.93 12.22
C SER A 435 -15.82 -19.96 11.67
N TYR A 436 -15.49 -18.68 11.47
CA TYR A 436 -16.41 -17.63 11.00
C TYR A 436 -15.76 -16.81 9.87
N ARG A 437 -15.81 -17.32 8.64
CA ARG A 437 -15.05 -16.81 7.50
C ARG A 437 -15.52 -15.43 7.06
N GLU A 438 -16.82 -15.18 7.11
CA GLU A 438 -17.48 -13.93 6.76
C GLU A 438 -17.09 -12.85 7.78
N THR A 439 -17.16 -13.18 9.07
CA THR A 439 -16.68 -12.31 10.15
C THR A 439 -15.17 -12.03 10.01
N LYS A 440 -14.37 -13.02 9.62
CA LYS A 440 -12.93 -12.86 9.36
C LYS A 440 -12.67 -11.88 8.25
N VAL A 441 -13.39 -11.96 7.14
CA VAL A 441 -13.30 -10.98 6.05
C VAL A 441 -13.68 -9.61 6.57
N ALA A 442 -14.78 -9.51 7.29
CA ALA A 442 -15.24 -8.23 7.76
C ALA A 442 -14.19 -7.56 8.68
N VAL A 443 -13.71 -8.30 9.67
CA VAL A 443 -12.72 -7.85 10.66
C VAL A 443 -11.34 -7.59 10.06
N LEU A 444 -10.89 -8.38 9.08
CA LEU A 444 -9.55 -8.26 8.49
C LEU A 444 -9.52 -7.45 7.19
N GLN A 445 -10.64 -7.32 6.46
CA GLN A 445 -10.71 -6.53 5.24
C GLN A 445 -11.03 -5.08 5.57
N PHE A 446 -11.92 -4.78 6.50
CA PHE A 446 -12.36 -3.39 6.66
C PHE A 446 -11.67 -2.66 7.78
N ASN A 447 -11.13 -3.37 8.77
CA ASN A 447 -10.37 -2.74 9.84
C ASN A 447 -8.87 -2.70 9.50
N GLU A 448 -8.36 -1.50 9.25
CA GLU A 448 -6.98 -1.25 8.85
C GLU A 448 -5.96 -1.74 9.87
N LEU A 449 -6.27 -1.55 11.16
CA LEU A 449 -5.39 -1.96 12.26
C LEU A 449 -5.26 -3.48 12.31
N ASN A 450 -6.38 -4.18 12.13
CA ASN A 450 -6.38 -5.64 12.19
C ASN A 450 -5.70 -6.31 11.00
N ARG A 451 -5.64 -5.65 9.83
CA ARG A 451 -4.87 -6.14 8.67
C ARG A 451 -3.41 -6.38 9.05
N VAL A 452 -2.81 -5.39 9.72
CA VAL A 452 -1.43 -5.45 10.19
C VAL A 452 -1.28 -6.51 11.27
N ASP A 453 -2.21 -6.52 12.21
CA ASP A 453 -2.24 -7.49 13.30
C ASP A 453 -2.29 -8.93 12.75
N ALA A 454 -3.06 -9.18 11.69
CA ALA A 454 -3.13 -10.47 11.01
C ALA A 454 -1.86 -10.79 10.19
N ALA A 455 -1.25 -9.80 9.53
CA ALA A 455 0.02 -9.99 8.82
C ALA A 455 1.15 -10.36 9.80
N TYR A 456 1.22 -9.67 10.94
CA TYR A 456 2.15 -9.97 12.02
C TYR A 456 1.89 -11.36 12.61
N ALA A 457 0.64 -11.65 12.98
CA ALA A 457 0.24 -12.96 13.48
C ALA A 457 0.59 -14.08 12.49
N ARG A 458 0.43 -13.85 11.18
CA ARG A 458 0.84 -14.78 10.13
C ARG A 458 2.36 -15.00 10.14
N ALA A 459 3.16 -13.95 10.17
CA ALA A 459 4.62 -14.06 10.21
C ALA A 459 5.11 -14.85 11.45
N VAL A 460 4.57 -14.53 12.63
CA VAL A 460 4.87 -15.24 13.89
C VAL A 460 4.41 -16.69 13.82
N SER A 461 3.20 -16.95 13.33
CA SER A 461 2.66 -18.30 13.21
C SER A 461 3.46 -19.19 12.25
N ASN A 462 3.98 -18.60 11.16
CA ASN A 462 4.85 -19.26 10.20
C ASN A 462 6.20 -19.61 10.83
N PHE A 463 6.82 -18.65 11.55
CA PHE A 463 8.07 -18.89 12.28
C PHE A 463 7.92 -19.99 13.33
N ALA A 464 6.82 -20.01 14.07
CA ALA A 464 6.56 -20.98 15.13
C ALA A 464 5.99 -22.33 14.63
N GLY A 465 5.72 -22.50 13.32
CA GLY A 465 5.16 -23.74 12.75
C GLY A 465 3.72 -24.06 13.19
N ILE A 466 2.97 -23.04 13.65
CA ILE A 466 1.57 -23.16 14.07
C ILE A 466 0.58 -22.66 13.00
N ASN A 467 1.07 -22.15 11.87
CA ASN A 467 0.30 -21.76 10.67
C ASN A 467 -0.53 -22.90 10.01
N ARG A 468 -0.39 -24.14 10.49
CA ARG A 468 -1.26 -25.28 10.15
C ARG A 468 -2.56 -25.31 10.98
N TRP A 469 -2.60 -24.59 12.10
CA TRP A 469 -3.74 -24.49 13.03
C TRP A 469 -4.45 -23.14 12.97
N VAL A 470 -3.78 -22.11 12.45
CA VAL A 470 -4.28 -20.74 12.36
C VAL A 470 -4.04 -20.23 10.95
N ARG A 471 -5.11 -20.15 10.14
CA ARG A 471 -5.06 -19.68 8.75
C ARG A 471 -5.31 -18.18 8.66
N LEU A 472 -4.25 -17.39 8.55
CA LEU A 472 -4.35 -15.92 8.47
C LEU A 472 -3.92 -15.36 7.12
N GLY A 473 -4.04 -16.16 6.06
CA GLY A 473 -3.66 -15.83 4.68
C GLY A 473 -2.34 -16.48 4.27
N GLN A 474 -2.11 -16.57 2.96
CA GLN A 474 -0.95 -17.24 2.38
C GLN A 474 0.22 -16.30 2.13
N ALA A 475 1.42 -16.83 2.34
CA ALA A 475 2.69 -16.31 1.84
C ALA A 475 3.28 -17.40 0.91
N PRO A 476 2.78 -17.49 -0.33
CA PRO A 476 3.11 -18.59 -1.23
C PRO A 476 4.61 -18.57 -1.57
N LYS A 477 5.21 -19.75 -1.69
CA LYS A 477 6.61 -19.88 -2.10
C LYS A 477 6.71 -19.71 -3.60
N ILE A 478 7.76 -19.01 -4.04
CA ILE A 478 8.13 -18.99 -5.47
C ILE A 478 8.54 -20.40 -5.85
N ASN A 479 8.00 -20.90 -6.94
CA ASN A 479 8.41 -22.13 -7.58
C ASN A 479 9.20 -21.83 -8.86
N HIS A 480 9.91 -22.82 -9.38
CA HIS A 480 10.69 -22.71 -10.61
C HIS A 480 10.00 -23.46 -11.75
N SER A 481 8.66 -23.36 -11.85
CA SER A 481 7.90 -24.04 -12.90
C SER A 481 8.54 -23.78 -14.27
N PRO A 482 8.98 -24.84 -15.00
CA PRO A 482 9.87 -24.73 -16.14
C PRO A 482 9.16 -24.32 -17.43
N GLU A 483 7.84 -24.06 -17.41
CA GLU A 483 7.11 -23.78 -18.64
C GLU A 483 7.62 -22.49 -19.31
N PRO A 484 8.10 -22.57 -20.57
CA PRO A 484 8.37 -21.40 -21.37
C PRO A 484 7.02 -20.78 -21.74
N TRP A 485 6.69 -19.64 -21.13
CA TRP A 485 5.75 -18.73 -21.76
C TRP A 485 6.39 -18.26 -23.08
N PRO A 486 5.63 -18.22 -24.18
CA PRO A 486 6.18 -17.86 -25.48
C PRO A 486 6.84 -16.47 -25.44
N LEU A 487 7.87 -16.32 -26.26
CA LEU A 487 8.50 -15.04 -26.59
C LEU A 487 7.43 -14.01 -26.99
N PRO A 488 7.73 -12.69 -26.95
CA PRO A 488 6.80 -11.66 -27.40
C PRO A 488 6.21 -12.04 -28.76
N TRP A 489 4.89 -12.17 -28.84
CA TRP A 489 4.25 -12.70 -30.05
C TRP A 489 4.42 -11.77 -31.23
N THR A 490 4.44 -12.35 -32.42
CA THR A 490 4.40 -11.60 -33.68
C THR A 490 3.07 -11.84 -34.39
N LEU A 491 2.73 -10.94 -35.30
CA LEU A 491 1.58 -11.10 -36.18
C LEU A 491 2.05 -11.69 -37.51
N LYS A 492 1.40 -12.75 -37.95
CA LYS A 492 1.65 -13.39 -39.24
C LYS A 492 0.39 -13.32 -40.08
N LYS A 493 0.48 -12.73 -41.29
CA LYS A 493 -0.65 -12.69 -42.22
C LYS A 493 -0.97 -14.12 -42.67
N THR A 494 -2.19 -14.57 -42.46
CA THR A 494 -2.63 -15.95 -42.76
C THR A 494 -3.79 -16.00 -43.74
N HIS A 495 -4.57 -14.93 -43.85
CA HIS A 495 -5.70 -14.84 -44.76
C HIS A 495 -5.96 -13.37 -45.17
N PRO A 496 -6.81 -13.12 -46.19
CA PRO A 496 -7.17 -11.75 -46.58
C PRO A 496 -7.86 -10.99 -45.44
N SER A 497 -7.64 -9.67 -45.39
CA SER A 497 -8.35 -8.80 -44.46
C SER A 497 -9.85 -8.78 -44.78
N LEU A 498 -10.67 -8.82 -43.73
CA LEU A 498 -12.11 -8.57 -43.80
C LEU A 498 -12.47 -7.11 -43.45
N LEU A 499 -11.48 -6.35 -42.98
CA LEU A 499 -11.59 -4.92 -42.71
C LEU A 499 -11.32 -4.11 -43.99
N PRO A 500 -11.86 -2.88 -44.11
CA PRO A 500 -11.55 -1.99 -45.23
C PRO A 500 -10.04 -1.76 -45.38
N ASP A 501 -9.50 -1.81 -46.59
CA ASP A 501 -8.04 -1.71 -46.84
C ASP A 501 -7.39 -0.43 -46.26
N ASP A 502 -8.16 0.65 -46.13
CA ASP A 502 -7.70 1.96 -45.65
C ASP A 502 -8.18 2.31 -44.23
N PHE A 503 -8.49 1.31 -43.40
CA PHE A 503 -9.07 1.54 -42.08
C PHE A 503 -8.16 2.32 -41.12
N ASN A 504 -8.79 3.10 -40.25
CA ASN A 504 -8.22 3.73 -39.06
C ASN A 504 -8.60 2.92 -37.82
N LEU A 505 -7.76 2.95 -36.79
CA LEU A 505 -8.03 2.30 -35.52
C LEU A 505 -8.26 3.34 -34.43
N LEU A 506 -9.45 3.33 -33.83
CA LEU A 506 -9.81 4.18 -32.70
C LEU A 506 -10.21 3.29 -31.52
N VAL A 507 -9.42 3.33 -30.47
CA VAL A 507 -9.69 2.61 -29.21
C VAL A 507 -10.04 3.63 -28.14
N ILE A 508 -11.24 3.52 -27.60
CA ILE A 508 -11.77 4.35 -26.53
C ILE A 508 -11.95 3.45 -25.31
N VAL A 509 -11.14 3.70 -24.29
CA VAL A 509 -11.25 3.06 -22.98
C VAL A 509 -11.76 4.10 -22.00
N VAL A 510 -12.88 3.79 -21.34
CA VAL A 510 -13.36 4.57 -20.20
C VAL A 510 -12.94 3.86 -18.93
N ASP A 511 -12.08 4.48 -18.13
CA ASP A 511 -11.59 3.89 -16.89
C ASP A 511 -12.71 3.76 -15.86
N ALA A 512 -12.78 2.62 -15.16
CA ALA A 512 -13.77 2.32 -14.14
C ALA A 512 -15.25 2.33 -14.63
N LEU A 513 -15.50 2.08 -15.92
CA LEU A 513 -16.85 2.06 -16.50
C LEU A 513 -17.51 0.68 -16.34
N ARG A 514 -18.58 0.64 -15.54
CA ARG A 514 -19.36 -0.57 -15.28
C ARG A 514 -20.24 -0.95 -16.47
N GLY A 515 -20.25 -2.22 -16.82
CA GLY A 515 -21.14 -2.77 -17.86
C GLY A 515 -22.62 -2.84 -17.46
N ASP A 516 -22.93 -2.78 -16.17
CA ASP A 516 -24.30 -2.78 -15.64
C ASP A 516 -24.90 -1.37 -15.46
N ALA A 517 -24.16 -0.30 -15.78
CA ALA A 517 -24.62 1.09 -15.69
C ALA A 517 -25.41 1.56 -16.93
N PHE A 518 -25.62 0.68 -17.91
CA PHE A 518 -26.34 0.94 -19.14
C PHE A 518 -27.83 0.61 -19.00
N HIS A 519 -28.70 1.40 -19.61
CA HIS A 519 -30.14 1.12 -19.55
C HIS A 519 -30.48 -0.21 -20.23
N SER A 520 -29.79 -0.53 -21.33
CA SER A 520 -29.89 -1.82 -22.03
C SER A 520 -29.47 -3.03 -21.18
N SER A 521 -28.66 -2.81 -20.13
CA SER A 521 -28.26 -3.83 -19.15
C SER A 521 -29.24 -3.94 -17.97
N GLY A 522 -30.33 -3.17 -17.97
CA GLY A 522 -31.34 -3.14 -16.90
C GLY A 522 -31.12 -2.06 -15.84
N TYR A 523 -30.19 -1.12 -16.06
CA TYR A 523 -29.98 -0.02 -15.13
C TYR A 523 -31.21 0.91 -15.05
N SER A 524 -31.57 1.32 -13.84
CA SER A 524 -32.82 2.06 -13.59
C SER A 524 -32.81 3.49 -14.14
N ARG A 525 -31.63 4.09 -14.31
CA ARG A 525 -31.48 5.43 -14.87
C ARG A 525 -31.06 5.31 -16.34
N ASN A 526 -31.69 6.07 -17.23
CA ASN A 526 -31.30 6.12 -18.63
C ASN A 526 -30.15 7.12 -18.83
N LEU A 527 -28.93 6.68 -18.52
CA LEU A 527 -27.71 7.51 -18.56
C LEU A 527 -27.09 7.60 -19.96
N THR A 528 -27.29 6.57 -20.77
CA THR A 528 -26.54 6.32 -22.02
C THR A 528 -27.42 6.17 -23.27
N PRO A 529 -28.41 7.06 -23.52
CA PRO A 529 -29.37 6.88 -24.61
C PRO A 529 -28.73 6.92 -26.01
N PHE A 530 -27.59 7.58 -26.20
CA PHE A 530 -26.88 7.54 -27.48
C PHE A 530 -26.08 6.25 -27.64
N LEU A 531 -25.25 5.90 -26.65
CA LEU A 531 -24.44 4.67 -26.65
C LEU A 531 -25.29 3.41 -26.79
N ASP A 532 -26.42 3.31 -26.08
CA ASP A 532 -27.33 2.15 -26.19
C ASP A 532 -27.89 1.99 -27.60
N ARG A 533 -28.27 3.11 -28.23
CA ARG A 533 -28.77 3.13 -29.61
C ARG A 533 -27.68 2.83 -30.62
N TRP A 534 -26.50 3.44 -30.45
CA TRP A 534 -25.34 3.22 -31.30
C TRP A 534 -24.87 1.76 -31.26
N ALA A 535 -24.82 1.16 -30.07
CA ALA A 535 -24.50 -0.25 -29.88
C ALA A 535 -25.49 -1.17 -30.59
N LEU A 536 -26.78 -0.82 -30.59
CA LEU A 536 -27.85 -1.60 -31.23
C LEU A 536 -27.88 -1.47 -32.76
N GLU A 537 -27.71 -0.25 -33.27
CA GLU A 537 -27.99 0.10 -34.67
C GLU A 537 -26.75 0.12 -35.57
N GLU A 538 -25.55 0.26 -34.99
CA GLU A 538 -24.32 0.54 -35.74
C GLU A 538 -23.22 -0.50 -35.52
N ALA A 539 -23.18 -1.17 -34.37
CA ALA A 539 -22.02 -1.96 -33.94
C ALA A 539 -22.33 -3.44 -33.67
N VAL A 540 -21.27 -4.18 -33.37
CA VAL A 540 -21.34 -5.45 -32.64
C VAL A 540 -21.16 -5.13 -31.16
N SER A 541 -22.15 -5.44 -30.31
CA SER A 541 -22.08 -5.18 -28.87
C SER A 541 -22.26 -6.45 -28.06
N PHE A 542 -21.57 -6.53 -26.92
CA PHE A 542 -21.66 -7.67 -26.00
C PHE A 542 -22.27 -7.21 -24.68
N ARG A 543 -23.42 -7.79 -24.28
CA ARG A 543 -24.07 -7.46 -22.99
C ARG A 543 -23.35 -8.06 -21.78
N ARG A 544 -22.51 -9.07 -22.03
CA ARG A 544 -21.79 -9.87 -21.03
C ARG A 544 -20.30 -9.86 -21.34
N ALA A 545 -19.67 -8.70 -21.25
CA ALA A 545 -18.21 -8.57 -21.37
C ALA A 545 -17.57 -8.39 -19.99
N TYR A 546 -16.38 -8.96 -19.83
CA TYR A 546 -15.70 -9.06 -18.54
C TYR A 546 -14.22 -8.74 -18.65
N SER A 547 -13.70 -7.99 -17.68
CA SER A 547 -12.28 -7.83 -17.46
C SER A 547 -11.72 -9.00 -16.66
N GLN A 548 -10.52 -9.46 -17.04
CA GLN A 548 -9.73 -10.37 -16.21
C GLN A 548 -8.88 -9.62 -15.16
N GLY A 549 -8.98 -8.28 -15.10
CA GLY A 549 -8.32 -7.45 -14.11
C GLY A 549 -9.32 -6.58 -13.35
N GLY A 550 -9.26 -6.57 -12.01
CA GLY A 550 -10.10 -5.71 -11.17
C GLY A 550 -9.67 -4.24 -11.12
N GLY A 551 -8.70 -3.81 -11.93
CA GLY A 551 -8.15 -2.45 -11.92
C GLY A 551 -7.16 -2.28 -13.08
N SER A 552 -6.80 -1.05 -13.45
CA SER A 552 -6.04 -0.79 -14.69
C SER A 552 -4.71 -1.55 -14.75
N PHE A 553 -3.99 -1.65 -13.62
CA PHE A 553 -2.73 -2.42 -13.56
C PHE A 553 -2.89 -3.90 -13.93
N ALA A 554 -3.97 -4.54 -13.50
CA ALA A 554 -4.25 -5.94 -13.85
C ALA A 554 -4.96 -6.08 -15.20
N ALA A 555 -5.80 -5.12 -15.58
CA ALA A 555 -6.65 -5.18 -16.75
C ALA A 555 -5.93 -4.85 -18.07
N VAL A 556 -5.06 -3.84 -18.08
CA VAL A 556 -4.36 -3.36 -19.29
C VAL A 556 -3.59 -4.48 -20.00
N PRO A 557 -2.81 -5.34 -19.32
CA PRO A 557 -2.13 -6.46 -19.98
C PRO A 557 -3.09 -7.39 -20.75
N PHE A 558 -4.25 -7.70 -20.18
CA PHE A 558 -5.27 -8.50 -20.86
C PHE A 558 -5.90 -7.75 -22.03
N LEU A 559 -6.34 -6.50 -21.81
CA LEU A 559 -7.05 -5.71 -22.81
C LEU A 559 -6.18 -5.43 -24.06
N PHE A 560 -4.89 -5.15 -23.89
CA PHE A 560 -3.98 -4.78 -24.99
C PHE A 560 -3.18 -5.96 -25.54
N GLY A 561 -2.80 -6.93 -24.69
CA GLY A 561 -2.03 -8.10 -25.11
C GLY A 561 -2.89 -9.30 -25.49
N GLY A 562 -4.17 -9.29 -25.13
CA GLY A 562 -5.07 -10.44 -25.23
C GLY A 562 -4.72 -11.57 -24.26
N ARG A 563 -3.67 -11.43 -23.44
CA ARG A 563 -3.12 -12.45 -22.52
C ARG A 563 -2.32 -11.77 -21.41
N SER A 564 -2.21 -12.41 -20.24
CA SER A 564 -1.32 -11.93 -19.18
C SER A 564 -0.85 -13.06 -18.26
N ARG A 565 0.35 -12.92 -17.71
CA ARG A 565 0.86 -13.77 -16.62
C ARG A 565 0.40 -13.34 -15.23
N PHE A 566 -0.70 -12.58 -15.16
CA PHE A 566 -0.98 -11.70 -14.03
C PHE A 566 0.19 -10.77 -13.68
N GLU A 567 1.05 -10.51 -14.66
CA GLU A 567 2.01 -9.42 -14.60
C GLU A 567 1.21 -8.14 -14.68
N LEU A 568 1.45 -7.29 -13.69
CA LEU A 568 0.84 -5.99 -13.64
C LEU A 568 1.51 -5.09 -14.67
N TYR A 569 0.76 -4.12 -15.17
CA TYR A 569 1.23 -3.07 -16.03
C TYR A 569 2.60 -2.53 -15.58
N GLY A 570 3.53 -2.40 -16.53
CA GLY A 570 4.91 -2.00 -16.29
C GLY A 570 5.70 -1.73 -17.58
N PRO A 571 7.01 -1.42 -17.50
CA PRO A 571 7.81 -0.92 -18.62
C PRO A 571 7.82 -1.79 -19.88
N GLU A 572 7.64 -3.10 -19.73
CA GLU A 572 7.75 -4.08 -20.81
C GLU A 572 6.41 -4.42 -21.49
N VAL A 573 5.28 -3.89 -21.00
CA VAL A 573 3.94 -4.25 -21.51
C VAL A 573 3.73 -3.89 -22.99
N HIS A 574 4.47 -2.92 -23.53
CA HIS A 574 4.46 -2.61 -24.97
C HIS A 574 4.87 -3.78 -25.86
N GLN A 575 5.67 -4.72 -25.35
CA GLN A 575 6.07 -5.91 -26.08
C GLN A 575 4.88 -6.82 -26.36
N GLU A 576 3.79 -6.69 -25.59
CA GLU A 576 2.60 -7.51 -25.67
C GLU A 576 1.48 -6.83 -26.47
N ASN A 577 1.48 -5.51 -26.59
CA ASN A 577 0.40 -4.72 -27.21
C ASN A 577 0.09 -5.11 -28.66
N LEU A 578 -0.99 -5.85 -28.86
CA LEU A 578 -1.44 -6.36 -30.16
C LEU A 578 -2.06 -5.26 -31.03
N TYR A 579 -2.73 -4.25 -30.47
CA TYR A 579 -3.24 -3.12 -31.26
C TYR A 579 -2.12 -2.32 -31.93
N PHE A 580 -1.03 -2.07 -31.18
CA PHE A 580 0.15 -1.42 -31.73
C PHE A 580 0.80 -2.28 -32.81
N LYS A 581 0.99 -3.58 -32.57
CA LYS A 581 1.54 -4.50 -33.58
C LYS A 581 0.68 -4.57 -34.84
N LEU A 582 -0.64 -4.58 -34.69
CA LEU A 582 -1.58 -4.55 -35.81
C LEU A 582 -1.44 -3.26 -36.61
N ALA A 583 -1.43 -2.10 -35.93
CA ALA A 583 -1.21 -0.81 -36.58
C ALA A 583 0.12 -0.79 -37.37
N ARG A 584 1.20 -1.34 -36.81
CA ARG A 584 2.49 -1.45 -37.51
C ARG A 584 2.42 -2.39 -38.71
N ALA A 585 1.78 -3.54 -38.57
CA ALA A 585 1.66 -4.54 -39.63
C ALA A 585 0.84 -4.03 -40.82
N GLU A 586 -0.17 -3.22 -40.55
CA GLU A 586 -1.02 -2.57 -41.56
C GLU A 586 -0.42 -1.27 -42.10
N GLY A 587 0.73 -0.80 -41.61
CA GLY A 587 1.38 0.42 -42.10
C GLY A 587 0.73 1.72 -41.60
N ILE A 588 0.11 1.70 -40.43
CA ILE A 588 -0.39 2.88 -39.71
C ILE A 588 0.77 3.46 -38.89
N GLU A 589 1.28 4.62 -39.32
CA GLU A 589 2.42 5.27 -38.67
C GLU A 589 2.03 6.30 -37.60
N ARG A 590 0.85 6.91 -37.74
CA ARG A 590 0.38 7.96 -36.83
C ARG A 590 -0.28 7.34 -35.62
N VAL A 591 0.46 7.23 -34.52
CA VAL A 591 -0.06 6.77 -33.23
C VAL A 591 -0.31 7.97 -32.33
N MET A 592 -1.50 8.03 -31.75
CA MET A 592 -1.94 9.12 -30.89
C MET A 592 -2.40 8.56 -29.54
N MET A 593 -2.09 9.26 -28.45
CA MET A 593 -2.59 8.90 -27.13
C MET A 593 -2.75 10.12 -26.24
N VAL A 594 -3.63 10.04 -25.23
CA VAL A 594 -3.72 11.06 -24.17
C VAL A 594 -2.45 11.06 -23.32
N ARG A 595 -1.82 12.22 -23.14
CA ARG A 595 -0.49 12.38 -22.52
C ARG A 595 -0.38 11.91 -21.07
N GLU A 596 -1.37 12.24 -20.24
CA GLU A 596 -1.24 12.18 -18.78
C GLU A 596 -2.04 11.05 -18.13
N PHE A 597 -3.03 10.50 -18.84
CA PHE A 597 -3.98 9.53 -18.29
C PHE A 597 -3.96 8.17 -19.01
N GLY A 598 -3.28 8.07 -20.15
CA GLY A 598 -3.12 6.81 -20.86
C GLY A 598 -1.84 6.08 -20.46
N PRO A 599 -1.82 4.73 -20.46
CA PRO A 599 -0.67 3.95 -20.02
C PRO A 599 0.50 4.02 -21.03
N ARG A 600 1.31 5.08 -21.04
CA ARG A 600 2.39 5.32 -22.05
C ARG A 600 3.34 4.14 -22.26
N ALA A 601 3.57 3.32 -21.24
CA ALA A 601 4.40 2.12 -21.32
C ALA A 601 3.82 1.01 -22.23
N ILE A 602 2.59 1.11 -22.74
CA ILE A 602 2.07 0.20 -23.78
C ILE A 602 2.66 0.47 -25.17
N PHE A 603 3.40 1.56 -25.33
CA PHE A 603 4.15 1.89 -26.54
C PHE A 603 5.65 1.86 -26.25
N PRO A 604 6.50 1.50 -27.24
CA PRO A 604 7.94 1.51 -27.03
C PRO A 604 8.43 2.89 -26.54
N PRO A 605 9.40 2.96 -25.61
CA PRO A 605 9.84 4.22 -25.01
C PRO A 605 10.29 5.28 -26.03
N HIS A 606 10.94 4.84 -27.12
CA HIS A 606 11.47 5.71 -28.17
C HIS A 606 10.57 5.84 -29.40
N PHE A 607 9.40 5.19 -29.41
CA PHE A 607 8.48 5.31 -30.52
C PHE A 607 7.81 6.69 -30.48
N PRO A 608 7.75 7.43 -31.60
CA PRO A 608 7.09 8.72 -31.66
C PRO A 608 5.57 8.53 -31.52
N VAL A 609 5.01 9.01 -30.41
CA VAL A 609 3.56 9.04 -30.17
C VAL A 609 3.13 10.51 -30.12
N ILE A 610 2.05 10.82 -30.82
CA ILE A 610 1.41 12.14 -30.76
C ILE A 610 0.64 12.20 -29.44
N GLU A 611 1.22 12.89 -28.47
CA GLU A 611 0.59 13.13 -27.17
C GLU A 611 -0.51 14.20 -27.29
N LEU A 612 -1.75 13.79 -27.00
CA LEU A 612 -2.95 14.62 -27.06
C LEU A 612 -3.08 15.44 -25.77
N GLY A 613 -3.14 16.76 -25.94
CA GLY A 613 -3.41 17.70 -24.86
C GLY A 613 -2.29 17.84 -23.83
N ARG A 614 -2.58 18.69 -22.85
CA ARG A 614 -1.83 18.87 -21.61
C ARG A 614 -2.83 19.33 -20.57
N SER A 615 -2.85 18.74 -19.37
CA SER A 615 -3.78 19.20 -18.35
C SER A 615 -3.51 20.68 -18.07
N LYS A 616 -4.54 21.51 -18.22
CA LYS A 616 -4.47 22.94 -17.86
C LYS A 616 -4.40 23.15 -16.35
N SER A 617 -4.60 22.09 -15.57
CA SER A 617 -4.74 22.16 -14.14
C SER A 617 -3.49 21.68 -13.41
N THR A 618 -2.65 22.63 -13.01
CA THR A 618 -1.69 22.41 -11.91
C THR A 618 -2.31 22.76 -10.55
N GLY A 619 -3.61 23.08 -10.48
CA GLY A 619 -4.27 23.64 -9.29
C GLY A 619 -5.64 23.07 -8.89
N ASP A 620 -6.48 22.59 -9.82
CA ASP A 620 -7.81 22.01 -9.57
C ASP A 620 -7.82 20.52 -9.95
N ARG A 621 -7.87 19.64 -8.95
CA ARG A 621 -7.57 18.19 -9.00
C ARG A 621 -8.57 17.32 -9.80
N ARG A 622 -9.06 17.80 -10.93
CA ARG A 622 -10.13 17.18 -11.72
C ARG A 622 -9.56 16.50 -12.97
N SER A 623 -10.06 15.31 -13.30
CA SER A 623 -9.86 14.67 -14.60
C SER A 623 -10.24 15.60 -15.74
N VAL A 624 -9.53 15.41 -16.85
CA VAL A 624 -9.87 16.04 -18.12
C VAL A 624 -11.21 15.48 -18.60
N PRO A 625 -12.23 16.33 -18.87
CA PRO A 625 -13.51 15.87 -19.35
C PRO A 625 -13.44 15.25 -20.75
N ALA A 626 -14.33 14.31 -21.04
CA ALA A 626 -14.43 13.63 -22.33
C ALA A 626 -14.48 14.58 -23.53
N ASP A 627 -15.18 15.72 -23.44
CA ASP A 627 -15.21 16.72 -24.53
C ASP A 627 -13.82 17.29 -24.87
N GLU A 628 -12.99 17.53 -23.85
CA GLU A 628 -11.66 18.09 -24.07
C GLU A 628 -10.75 17.03 -24.71
N VAL A 629 -10.83 15.77 -24.25
CA VAL A 629 -10.12 14.64 -24.87
C VAL A 629 -10.54 14.43 -26.32
N PHE A 630 -11.85 14.39 -26.60
CA PHE A 630 -12.36 14.29 -27.96
C PHE A 630 -11.98 15.52 -28.79
N GLY A 631 -11.97 16.72 -28.22
CA GLY A 631 -11.51 17.94 -28.86
C GLY A 631 -10.05 17.85 -29.32
N TRP A 632 -9.16 17.36 -28.45
CA TRP A 632 -7.75 17.15 -28.83
C TRP A 632 -7.58 16.08 -29.91
N ALA A 633 -8.38 15.02 -29.87
CA ALA A 633 -8.39 14.02 -30.92
C ALA A 633 -8.83 14.62 -32.26
N LYS A 634 -9.91 15.42 -32.27
CA LYS A 634 -10.37 16.16 -33.46
C LYS A 634 -9.26 17.04 -34.03
N ASP A 635 -8.63 17.85 -33.18
CA ASP A 635 -7.55 18.76 -33.57
C ASP A 635 -6.32 18.03 -34.12
N ALA A 636 -5.98 16.86 -33.58
CA ALA A 636 -4.86 16.05 -34.04
C ALA A 636 -5.17 15.37 -35.38
N ILE A 637 -6.39 14.82 -35.53
CA ILE A 637 -6.84 14.17 -36.77
C ILE A 637 -6.98 15.20 -37.91
N ASP A 638 -7.46 16.42 -37.63
CA ASP A 638 -7.60 17.48 -38.64
C ASP A 638 -6.26 17.99 -39.19
N LYS A 639 -5.14 17.73 -38.50
CA LYS A 639 -3.79 18.07 -38.96
C LYS A 639 -3.17 16.98 -39.84
N LEU A 640 -3.78 15.80 -39.92
CA LEU A 640 -3.29 14.73 -40.79
C LEU A 640 -3.49 15.10 -42.26
N ALA A 641 -2.54 14.71 -43.10
CA ALA A 641 -2.72 14.85 -44.54
C ALA A 641 -3.84 13.92 -45.04
N ARG A 642 -4.49 14.31 -46.15
CA ARG A 642 -5.60 13.52 -46.71
C ARG A 642 -5.14 12.10 -47.05
N GLY A 643 -5.82 11.11 -46.46
CA GLY A 643 -5.51 9.69 -46.65
C GLY A 643 -4.47 9.12 -45.69
N GLU A 644 -3.86 9.94 -44.82
CA GLU A 644 -3.06 9.41 -43.72
C GLU A 644 -3.97 8.66 -42.73
N ARG A 645 -3.55 7.44 -42.38
CA ARG A 645 -4.24 6.59 -41.41
C ARG A 645 -3.68 6.78 -40.01
N PHE A 646 -4.52 6.56 -39.00
CA PHE A 646 -4.13 6.70 -37.60
C PHE A 646 -4.54 5.51 -36.73
N PHE A 647 -3.77 5.32 -35.66
CA PHE A 647 -4.16 4.59 -34.46
C PHE A 647 -4.28 5.60 -33.32
N CYS A 648 -5.48 5.80 -32.80
CA CYS A 648 -5.74 6.73 -31.70
C CYS A 648 -6.28 5.98 -30.48
N LEU A 649 -5.58 6.10 -29.36
CA LEU A 649 -6.02 5.59 -28.06
C LEU A 649 -6.51 6.76 -27.20
N LEU A 650 -7.81 6.76 -26.92
CA LEU A 650 -8.45 7.71 -26.02
C LEU A 650 -8.77 7.00 -24.71
N TYR A 651 -8.15 7.47 -23.64
CA TYR A 651 -8.33 6.94 -22.29
C TYR A 651 -9.07 8.01 -21.46
N LEU A 652 -10.34 7.75 -21.14
CA LEU A 652 -11.22 8.71 -20.46
C LEU A 652 -11.27 8.40 -18.97
N MET A 653 -11.03 9.41 -18.14
CA MET A 653 -11.01 9.29 -16.67
C MET A 653 -12.28 9.83 -16.01
N ASP A 654 -13.28 10.22 -16.80
CA ASP A 654 -14.44 10.96 -16.34
C ASP A 654 -15.22 10.29 -15.19
N VAL A 655 -15.22 8.96 -15.12
CA VAL A 655 -15.95 8.17 -14.10
C VAL A 655 -15.02 7.44 -13.13
N HIS A 656 -13.71 7.65 -13.27
CA HIS A 656 -12.70 7.19 -12.31
C HIS A 656 -12.73 8.09 -11.05
N ASN A 657 -12.33 7.52 -9.90
CA ASN A 657 -12.22 8.02 -8.51
C ASN A 657 -12.37 9.54 -8.22
N ASP A 658 -11.91 10.44 -9.09
CA ASP A 658 -11.99 11.89 -9.00
C ASP A 658 -13.34 12.46 -9.47
N LEU A 659 -14.43 11.92 -8.93
CA LEU A 659 -15.79 12.29 -9.30
C LEU A 659 -16.17 13.71 -8.86
N TRP A 660 -16.56 14.54 -9.83
CA TRP A 660 -17.14 15.87 -9.61
C TRP A 660 -18.28 16.11 -10.58
N LYS A 661 -19.21 17.02 -10.23
CA LYS A 661 -20.42 17.27 -11.01
C LYS A 661 -20.11 18.07 -12.28
N LYS A 662 -20.34 17.46 -13.44
CA LYS A 662 -20.21 18.10 -14.76
C LYS A 662 -21.52 18.78 -15.16
N GLU A 663 -21.44 20.06 -15.53
CA GLU A 663 -22.62 20.87 -15.90
C GLU A 663 -23.44 20.27 -17.06
N GLY A 664 -22.79 19.54 -17.97
CA GLY A 664 -23.45 18.87 -19.10
C GLY A 664 -24.04 17.49 -18.78
N GLY A 665 -23.81 16.95 -17.58
CA GLY A 665 -24.34 15.67 -17.13
C GLY A 665 -25.72 15.81 -16.46
N LEU A 666 -26.45 14.70 -16.36
CA LEU A 666 -27.71 14.63 -15.62
C LEU A 666 -27.45 14.72 -14.11
N ASP A 667 -28.20 15.56 -13.39
CA ASP A 667 -28.00 15.77 -11.95
C ASP A 667 -28.96 14.88 -11.14
N PHE A 668 -28.39 14.02 -10.29
CA PHE A 668 -29.13 13.17 -9.36
C PHE A 668 -28.81 13.43 -7.89
N GLY A 669 -27.87 14.33 -7.59
CA GLY A 669 -27.31 14.51 -6.26
C GLY A 669 -25.79 14.68 -6.24
N ASN A 670 -25.19 14.49 -5.07
CA ASN A 670 -23.75 14.62 -4.85
C ASN A 670 -23.14 13.40 -4.12
N THR A 671 -23.87 12.28 -4.03
CA THR A 671 -23.25 11.04 -3.56
C THR A 671 -22.25 10.54 -4.61
N PRO A 672 -21.23 9.73 -4.24
CA PRO A 672 -20.29 9.18 -5.22
C PRO A 672 -21.00 8.49 -6.40
N ARG A 673 -22.06 7.72 -6.13
CA ARG A 673 -22.84 7.08 -7.19
C ARG A 673 -23.59 8.09 -8.08
N ASP A 674 -24.14 9.16 -7.52
CA ASP A 674 -24.82 10.19 -8.31
C ASP A 674 -23.84 10.99 -9.19
N LEU A 675 -22.63 11.24 -8.69
CA LEU A 675 -21.58 11.90 -9.47
C LEU A 675 -21.06 10.99 -10.59
N TYR A 676 -20.93 9.69 -10.33
CA TYR A 676 -20.62 8.68 -11.35
C TYR A 676 -21.67 8.68 -12.46
N ASP A 677 -22.95 8.61 -12.10
CA ASP A 677 -24.06 8.61 -13.05
C ASP A 677 -24.14 9.92 -13.85
N ASN A 678 -23.88 11.07 -13.20
CA ASN A 678 -23.75 12.37 -13.85
C ASN A 678 -22.64 12.34 -14.91
N ASN A 679 -21.47 11.81 -14.54
CA ASN A 679 -20.30 11.76 -15.41
C ASN A 679 -20.49 10.81 -16.59
N LEU A 680 -21.11 9.64 -16.38
CA LEU A 680 -21.44 8.72 -17.46
C LEU A 680 -22.40 9.36 -18.48
N SER A 681 -23.45 10.04 -18.02
CA SER A 681 -24.36 10.76 -18.93
C SER A 681 -23.71 11.91 -19.68
N TYR A 682 -22.65 12.50 -19.10
CA TYR A 682 -21.83 13.50 -19.78
C TYR A 682 -20.99 12.85 -20.90
N ILE A 683 -20.36 11.70 -20.65
CA ILE A 683 -19.60 10.94 -21.66
C ILE A 683 -20.49 10.58 -22.84
N ASP A 684 -21.72 10.10 -22.61
CA ASP A 684 -22.67 9.73 -23.67
C ASP A 684 -22.89 10.88 -24.68
N ARG A 685 -23.16 12.09 -24.15
CA ARG A 685 -23.35 13.30 -24.96
C ARG A 685 -22.07 13.76 -25.67
N ALA A 686 -20.92 13.65 -25.01
CA ALA A 686 -19.64 14.00 -25.60
C ALA A 686 -19.28 13.05 -26.75
N PHE A 687 -19.55 11.75 -26.56
CA PHE A 687 -19.34 10.72 -27.56
C PHE A 687 -20.28 10.88 -28.76
N GLU A 688 -21.55 11.24 -28.55
CA GLU A 688 -22.49 11.59 -29.63
C GLU A 688 -21.95 12.69 -30.56
N ARG A 689 -21.42 13.77 -29.96
CA ARG A 689 -20.79 14.87 -30.72
C ARG A 689 -19.51 14.45 -31.42
N PHE A 690 -18.77 13.49 -30.86
CA PHE A 690 -17.55 12.99 -31.49
C PHE A 690 -17.87 12.09 -32.69
N VAL A 691 -18.82 11.17 -32.55
CA VAL A 691 -19.30 10.31 -33.65
C VAL A 691 -19.93 11.15 -34.77
N SER A 692 -20.74 12.15 -34.44
CA SER A 692 -21.32 13.06 -35.44
C SER A 692 -20.24 13.78 -36.25
N TRP A 693 -19.19 14.25 -35.59
CA TRP A 693 -18.04 14.86 -36.25
C TRP A 693 -17.27 13.87 -37.16
N LEU A 694 -17.08 12.61 -36.73
CA LEU A 694 -16.45 11.58 -37.58
C LEU A 694 -17.25 11.33 -38.87
N LYS A 695 -18.59 11.35 -38.76
CA LYS A 695 -19.51 11.23 -39.90
C LYS A 695 -19.43 12.45 -40.83
N GLU A 696 -19.46 13.66 -40.27
CA GLU A 696 -19.31 14.91 -41.03
C GLU A 696 -17.96 15.00 -41.78
N LYS A 697 -16.88 14.48 -41.19
CA LYS A 697 -15.56 14.42 -41.83
C LYS A 697 -15.43 13.31 -42.88
N GLY A 698 -16.43 12.44 -43.02
CA GLY A 698 -16.41 11.31 -43.94
C GLY A 698 -15.31 10.29 -43.63
N ILE A 699 -14.93 10.16 -42.35
CA ILE A 699 -13.91 9.18 -41.91
C ILE A 699 -14.50 8.04 -41.08
N TYR A 700 -15.77 8.17 -40.67
CA TYR A 700 -16.49 7.16 -39.89
C TYR A 700 -16.48 5.78 -40.55
N ASP A 701 -16.84 5.70 -41.85
CA ASP A 701 -16.99 4.42 -42.58
C ASP A 701 -15.65 3.68 -42.82
N ARG A 702 -14.53 4.35 -42.58
CA ARG A 702 -13.17 3.78 -42.62
C ARG A 702 -12.50 3.77 -41.25
N THR A 703 -13.26 3.85 -40.16
CA THR A 703 -12.71 3.82 -38.81
C THR A 703 -13.32 2.65 -38.04
N ILE A 704 -12.46 1.80 -37.50
CA ILE A 704 -12.83 0.79 -36.52
C ILE A 704 -12.85 1.49 -35.17
N ILE A 705 -13.98 1.41 -34.46
CA ILE A 705 -14.14 2.05 -33.15
C ILE A 705 -14.40 0.95 -32.11
N LEU A 706 -13.46 0.78 -31.20
CA LEU A 706 -13.65 -0.01 -29.99
C LEU A 706 -14.01 0.95 -28.85
N PHE A 707 -15.21 0.82 -28.29
CA PHE A 707 -15.62 1.50 -27.06
C PHE A 707 -15.75 0.45 -25.95
N THR A 708 -14.94 0.57 -24.91
CA THR A 708 -14.86 -0.44 -23.84
C THR A 708 -14.47 0.22 -22.52
N SER A 709 -14.46 -0.60 -21.47
CA SER A 709 -13.75 -0.29 -20.23
C SER A 709 -12.64 -1.31 -19.97
N ASP A 710 -11.66 -0.91 -19.17
CA ASP A 710 -10.64 -1.80 -18.61
C ASP A 710 -11.16 -2.53 -17.37
N HIS A 711 -11.94 -1.90 -16.51
CA HIS A 711 -12.63 -2.49 -15.36
C HIS A 711 -13.83 -1.62 -14.91
N GLY A 712 -14.63 -2.12 -13.97
CA GLY A 712 -15.76 -1.40 -13.39
C GLY A 712 -15.42 -0.65 -12.09
N GLU A 713 -16.44 -0.36 -11.29
CA GLU A 713 -16.32 0.45 -10.07
C GLU A 713 -17.30 0.00 -8.98
N GLN A 714 -16.81 -0.07 -7.73
CA GLN A 714 -17.65 -0.40 -6.58
C GLN A 714 -18.08 0.82 -5.77
N PHE A 715 -19.33 0.81 -5.33
CA PHE A 715 -19.99 1.78 -4.46
C PHE A 715 -20.54 1.11 -3.19
N TRP A 716 -19.72 0.27 -2.54
CA TRP A 716 -20.02 -0.43 -1.28
C TRP A 716 -20.94 -1.66 -1.36
N GLU A 717 -21.29 -2.14 -2.56
CA GLU A 717 -22.17 -3.31 -2.74
C GLU A 717 -21.65 -4.56 -2.00
N HIS A 718 -20.33 -4.75 -1.95
CA HIS A 718 -19.67 -5.86 -1.24
C HIS A 718 -18.76 -5.36 -0.09
N GLY A 719 -19.15 -4.26 0.53
CA GLY A 719 -18.38 -3.62 1.60
C GLY A 719 -17.10 -2.94 1.14
N ALA A 720 -16.79 -2.93 -0.16
CA ALA A 720 -15.65 -2.22 -0.73
C ALA A 720 -16.12 -1.11 -1.68
N SER A 721 -15.33 -0.05 -1.77
CA SER A 721 -15.53 1.05 -2.70
C SER A 721 -14.27 1.23 -3.54
N LEU A 722 -14.43 1.88 -4.69
CA LEU A 722 -13.40 1.97 -5.70
C LEU A 722 -13.07 0.60 -6.31
N HIS A 723 -11.94 0.51 -7.01
CA HIS A 723 -11.49 -0.67 -7.75
C HIS A 723 -10.02 -1.01 -7.44
N GLY A 724 -9.55 -2.13 -7.96
CA GLY A 724 -8.21 -2.69 -7.80
C GLY A 724 -8.07 -3.67 -6.65
N HIS A 725 -9.14 -3.95 -5.89
CA HIS A 725 -9.08 -4.71 -4.64
C HIS A 725 -10.17 -5.75 -4.45
N THR A 726 -11.22 -5.81 -5.27
CA THR A 726 -12.12 -6.96 -5.28
C THR A 726 -12.26 -7.50 -6.70
N LEU A 727 -13.17 -8.47 -6.89
CA LEU A 727 -13.37 -9.15 -8.17
C LEU A 727 -14.85 -9.50 -8.38
N TYR A 728 -15.75 -8.72 -7.78
CA TYR A 728 -17.20 -8.87 -7.98
C TYR A 728 -17.64 -8.26 -9.32
N GLU A 729 -18.85 -8.59 -9.77
CA GLU A 729 -19.41 -8.17 -11.06
C GLU A 729 -19.32 -6.66 -11.27
N GLU A 730 -19.47 -5.83 -10.24
CA GLU A 730 -19.35 -4.37 -10.35
C GLU A 730 -17.95 -3.91 -10.78
N GLU A 731 -16.91 -4.67 -10.46
CA GLU A 731 -15.50 -4.33 -10.74
C GLU A 731 -14.99 -5.01 -12.01
N ILE A 732 -15.59 -6.14 -12.43
CA ILE A 732 -15.09 -6.88 -13.60
C ILE A 732 -16.03 -6.86 -14.81
N ARG A 733 -17.33 -6.59 -14.66
CA ARG A 733 -18.24 -6.51 -15.81
C ARG A 733 -18.09 -5.17 -16.51
N THR A 734 -17.71 -5.18 -17.78
CA THR A 734 -17.42 -3.98 -18.58
C THR A 734 -18.32 -3.91 -19.82
N PRO A 735 -18.54 -2.72 -20.40
CA PRO A 735 -19.12 -2.63 -21.73
C PRO A 735 -18.10 -3.03 -22.79
N LEU A 736 -18.56 -3.64 -23.88
CA LEU A 736 -17.75 -3.91 -25.07
C LEU A 736 -18.58 -3.68 -26.32
N ILE A 737 -18.24 -2.61 -27.07
CA ILE A 737 -18.93 -2.21 -28.29
C ILE A 737 -17.88 -2.02 -29.38
N LEU A 738 -17.99 -2.79 -30.46
CA LEU A 738 -17.08 -2.78 -31.60
C LEU A 738 -17.81 -2.34 -32.88
N LEU A 739 -17.52 -1.14 -33.34
CA LEU A 739 -17.87 -0.70 -34.68
C LEU A 739 -16.81 -1.21 -35.66
N THR A 740 -17.26 -2.01 -36.62
CA THR A 740 -16.45 -2.47 -37.74
C THR A 740 -17.33 -2.59 -38.97
N HIS A 741 -16.74 -2.35 -40.14
CA HIS A 741 -17.43 -2.33 -41.43
C HIS A 741 -17.18 -3.65 -42.15
N GLY A 742 -18.22 -4.27 -42.68
CA GLY A 742 -18.15 -5.60 -43.31
C GLY A 742 -18.57 -6.76 -42.39
N ILE A 743 -18.80 -6.51 -41.10
CA ILE A 743 -19.41 -7.49 -40.18
C ILE A 743 -20.87 -7.11 -39.92
N ARG A 744 -21.72 -8.13 -39.77
CA ARG A 744 -23.12 -7.94 -39.37
C ARG A 744 -23.21 -7.32 -37.98
N LYS A 745 -23.86 -6.17 -37.90
CA LYS A 745 -24.26 -5.50 -36.66
C LYS A 745 -25.20 -6.40 -35.84
N ARG A 746 -24.95 -6.53 -34.53
CA ARG A 746 -25.73 -7.40 -33.63
C ARG A 746 -25.42 -7.10 -32.17
N VAL A 747 -26.34 -7.54 -31.31
CA VAL A 747 -26.12 -7.59 -29.87
C VAL A 747 -25.97 -9.05 -29.45
N GLU A 748 -24.86 -9.36 -28.80
CA GLU A 748 -24.49 -10.69 -28.35
C GLU A 748 -24.66 -10.85 -26.85
N ASP A 749 -25.31 -11.94 -26.46
CA ASP A 749 -25.46 -12.37 -25.07
C ASP A 749 -24.43 -13.45 -24.68
N ILE A 750 -23.62 -13.92 -25.65
CA ILE A 750 -22.52 -14.84 -25.37
C ILE A 750 -21.45 -14.08 -24.57
N PRO A 751 -21.04 -14.61 -23.41
CA PRO A 751 -20.08 -13.94 -22.56
C PRO A 751 -18.66 -13.98 -23.14
N VAL A 752 -17.98 -12.84 -23.05
CA VAL A 752 -16.64 -12.63 -23.59
C VAL A 752 -15.76 -11.92 -22.58
N VAL A 753 -14.45 -11.95 -22.79
CA VAL A 753 -13.48 -11.21 -21.98
C VAL A 753 -12.79 -10.12 -22.77
N SER A 754 -12.29 -9.09 -22.10
CA SER A 754 -11.53 -8.00 -22.72
C SER A 754 -10.31 -8.51 -23.52
N ALA A 755 -9.71 -9.61 -23.05
CA ALA A 755 -8.63 -10.29 -23.75
C ALA A 755 -8.99 -10.84 -25.13
N ASP A 756 -10.26 -11.10 -25.44
CA ASP A 756 -10.66 -11.63 -26.76
C ASP A 756 -10.59 -10.57 -27.86
N VAL A 757 -10.60 -9.28 -27.51
CA VAL A 757 -10.81 -8.19 -28.48
C VAL A 757 -9.60 -7.97 -29.38
N ALA A 758 -8.40 -7.88 -28.79
CA ALA A 758 -7.17 -7.68 -29.53
C ALA A 758 -6.86 -8.80 -30.54
N PRO A 759 -6.95 -10.11 -30.19
CA PRO A 759 -6.83 -11.19 -31.17
C PRO A 759 -7.94 -11.14 -32.22
N THR A 760 -9.17 -10.74 -31.87
CA THR A 760 -10.26 -10.60 -32.85
C THR A 760 -9.95 -9.55 -33.92
N LEU A 761 -9.43 -8.38 -33.54
CA LEU A 761 -9.06 -7.35 -34.51
C LEU A 761 -7.89 -7.78 -35.40
N ALA A 762 -6.91 -8.49 -34.84
CA ALA A 762 -5.81 -9.05 -35.61
C ALA A 762 -6.33 -10.08 -36.64
N ASP A 763 -7.23 -10.96 -36.22
CA ASP A 763 -7.84 -11.99 -37.07
C ASP A 763 -8.70 -11.35 -38.17
N LEU A 764 -9.52 -10.35 -37.85
CA LEU A 764 -10.28 -9.57 -38.84
C LEU A 764 -9.40 -8.88 -39.87
N ALA A 765 -8.22 -8.43 -39.46
CA ALA A 765 -7.21 -7.87 -40.36
C ALA A 765 -6.43 -8.96 -41.13
N GLY A 766 -6.72 -10.24 -40.96
CA GLY A 766 -6.06 -11.32 -41.68
C GLY A 766 -4.78 -11.86 -41.02
N TYR A 767 -4.53 -11.57 -39.73
CA TYR A 767 -3.34 -12.00 -38.99
C TYR A 767 -3.66 -13.03 -37.90
N SER A 768 -2.82 -14.07 -37.83
CA SER A 768 -2.74 -14.95 -36.66
C SER A 768 -1.61 -14.52 -35.72
N ILE A 769 -1.76 -14.81 -34.43
CA ILE A 769 -0.71 -14.66 -33.41
C ILE A 769 0.28 -15.83 -33.50
N ASP A 770 1.58 -15.54 -33.55
CA ASP A 770 2.67 -16.53 -33.61
C ASP A 770 3.69 -16.31 -32.46
N PRO A 771 4.02 -17.35 -31.67
CA PRO A 771 3.50 -18.72 -31.75
C PRO A 771 2.03 -18.82 -31.30
N PRO A 772 1.28 -19.80 -31.84
CA PRO A 772 -0.08 -20.05 -31.40
C PRO A 772 -0.08 -20.52 -29.95
N TYR A 773 -1.15 -20.20 -29.24
CA TYR A 773 -1.29 -20.48 -27.81
C TYR A 773 -2.69 -21.04 -27.55
N LYS A 774 -2.74 -22.13 -26.77
CA LYS A 774 -3.92 -23.01 -26.69
C LYS A 774 -4.57 -23.05 -25.30
N ASP A 775 -4.27 -22.10 -24.42
CA ASP A 775 -4.89 -22.06 -23.09
C ASP A 775 -6.16 -21.19 -23.15
N SER A 776 -7.26 -21.82 -22.75
CA SER A 776 -8.64 -21.31 -22.86
C SER A 776 -8.95 -20.16 -21.90
N HIS A 777 -8.12 -19.91 -20.88
CA HIS A 777 -8.29 -18.81 -19.93
C HIS A 777 -7.84 -17.46 -20.52
N MET A 778 -7.17 -17.48 -21.68
CA MET A 778 -6.66 -16.33 -22.38
C MET A 778 -7.57 -15.91 -23.53
N GLY A 779 -7.27 -14.75 -24.12
CA GLY A 779 -7.99 -14.22 -25.27
C GLY A 779 -7.94 -15.14 -26.48
N ILE A 780 -9.11 -15.39 -27.06
CA ILE A 780 -9.30 -16.06 -28.35
C ILE A 780 -10.04 -15.13 -29.29
N SER A 781 -9.82 -15.29 -30.60
CA SER A 781 -10.55 -14.51 -31.61
C SER A 781 -12.05 -14.80 -31.50
N LEU A 782 -12.88 -13.76 -31.57
CA LEU A 782 -14.34 -13.82 -31.65
C LEU A 782 -14.81 -14.04 -33.09
N LEU A 783 -13.92 -14.15 -34.08
CA LEU A 783 -14.30 -14.29 -35.48
C LEU A 783 -15.23 -15.51 -35.76
N PRO A 784 -14.98 -16.72 -35.21
CA PRO A 784 -15.91 -17.85 -35.33
C PRO A 784 -17.31 -17.53 -34.79
N LEU A 785 -17.40 -16.81 -33.67
CA LEU A 785 -18.69 -16.33 -33.14
C LEU A 785 -19.36 -15.35 -34.10
N LEU A 786 -18.62 -14.36 -34.60
CA LEU A 786 -19.17 -13.26 -35.38
C LEU A 786 -19.58 -13.65 -36.80
N LEU A 787 -18.88 -14.58 -37.44
CA LEU A 787 -19.11 -14.97 -38.84
C LEU A 787 -19.75 -16.35 -38.99
N GLU A 788 -19.35 -17.31 -38.16
CA GLU A 788 -19.76 -18.71 -38.28
C GLU A 788 -20.89 -19.08 -37.30
N ASN A 789 -21.21 -18.18 -36.35
CA ASN A 789 -22.13 -18.40 -35.23
C ASN A 789 -21.75 -19.59 -34.34
N GLU A 790 -20.44 -19.89 -34.24
CA GLU A 790 -19.92 -20.93 -33.36
C GLU A 790 -19.72 -20.40 -31.94
N GLY A 791 -20.72 -20.57 -31.07
CA GLY A 791 -20.71 -20.00 -29.71
C GLY A 791 -20.12 -20.89 -28.61
N ASP A 792 -20.02 -22.21 -28.85
CA ASP A 792 -19.75 -23.20 -27.79
C ASP A 792 -18.40 -23.00 -27.11
N SER A 793 -17.35 -22.63 -27.86
CA SER A 793 -16.00 -22.39 -27.34
C SER A 793 -15.93 -21.21 -26.36
N TYR A 794 -16.88 -20.27 -26.44
CA TYR A 794 -16.96 -19.10 -25.56
C TYR A 794 -17.85 -19.37 -24.35
N LEU A 795 -18.92 -20.16 -24.53
CA LEU A 795 -19.85 -20.57 -23.47
C LEU A 795 -19.24 -21.58 -22.50
N TYR A 796 -18.48 -22.54 -23.02
CA TYR A 796 -17.90 -23.65 -22.24
C TYR A 796 -16.39 -23.48 -22.08
N ARG A 797 -15.97 -22.41 -21.40
CA ARG A 797 -14.58 -22.20 -21.01
C ARG A 797 -14.45 -21.63 -19.61
N ASP A 798 -13.30 -21.90 -19.01
CA ASP A 798 -12.89 -21.30 -17.74
C ASP A 798 -12.17 -19.98 -17.98
N ILE A 799 -12.47 -18.98 -17.17
CA ILE A 799 -11.79 -17.67 -17.20
C ILE A 799 -11.22 -17.39 -15.81
N VAL A 800 -9.96 -16.98 -15.76
CA VAL A 800 -9.30 -16.59 -14.50
C VAL A 800 -8.86 -15.14 -14.60
N GLY A 801 -9.07 -14.39 -13.52
CA GLY A 801 -8.63 -13.01 -13.38
C GLY A 801 -8.06 -12.69 -12.00
N ARG A 802 -7.59 -11.45 -11.84
CA ARG A 802 -6.87 -10.99 -10.65
C ARG A 802 -7.15 -9.51 -10.31
N ALA A 803 -7.08 -9.16 -9.03
CA ALA A 803 -7.11 -7.77 -8.56
C ALA A 803 -5.73 -7.08 -8.66
N SER A 804 -5.70 -5.76 -8.95
CA SER A 804 -4.46 -4.99 -9.10
C SER A 804 -3.58 -4.97 -7.85
N PHE A 805 -4.17 -4.71 -6.69
CA PHE A 805 -3.42 -4.36 -5.47
C PHE A 805 -3.43 -5.48 -4.41
N LYS A 806 -4.07 -6.62 -4.71
CA LYS A 806 -4.27 -7.73 -3.76
C LYS A 806 -4.00 -9.09 -4.40
N ARG A 807 -3.69 -10.09 -3.57
CA ARG A 807 -3.56 -11.49 -4.02
C ARG A 807 -4.95 -12.15 -4.05
N ARG A 808 -5.83 -11.54 -4.83
CA ARG A 808 -7.19 -11.99 -5.06
C ARG A 808 -7.34 -12.46 -6.48
N TYR A 809 -8.08 -13.54 -6.65
CA TYR A 809 -8.31 -14.18 -7.94
C TYR A 809 -9.77 -14.57 -8.06
N PHE A 810 -10.27 -14.67 -9.29
CA PHE A 810 -11.53 -15.32 -9.57
C PHE A 810 -11.30 -16.44 -10.60
N LEU A 811 -12.16 -17.45 -10.57
CA LEU A 811 -12.31 -18.45 -11.63
C LEU A 811 -13.79 -18.53 -11.99
N TYR A 812 -14.13 -18.24 -13.24
CA TYR A 812 -15.40 -18.59 -13.84
C TYR A 812 -15.32 -20.01 -14.41
N ARG A 813 -16.35 -20.83 -14.15
CA ARG A 813 -16.59 -22.12 -14.78
C ARG A 813 -17.86 -22.01 -15.61
N ASN A 814 -17.70 -22.08 -16.93
CA ASN A 814 -18.78 -21.99 -17.92
C ASN A 814 -19.74 -20.79 -17.70
N TRP A 815 -19.24 -19.69 -17.13
CA TRP A 815 -20.02 -18.47 -16.84
C TRP A 815 -21.26 -18.65 -15.96
N GLU A 816 -21.40 -19.79 -15.30
CA GLU A 816 -22.46 -20.08 -14.33
C GLU A 816 -21.92 -20.00 -12.90
N TRP A 817 -20.73 -20.56 -12.68
CA TRP A 817 -20.12 -20.63 -11.36
C TRP A 817 -18.91 -19.74 -11.30
N LYS A 818 -18.79 -18.98 -10.20
CA LYS A 818 -17.63 -18.14 -9.94
C LYS A 818 -17.05 -18.45 -8.57
N LEU A 819 -15.81 -18.89 -8.56
CA LEU A 819 -15.01 -19.01 -7.35
C LEU A 819 -14.20 -17.73 -7.18
N VAL A 820 -14.31 -17.08 -6.03
CA VAL A 820 -13.48 -15.94 -5.66
C VAL A 820 -12.53 -16.37 -4.54
N TYR A 821 -11.24 -16.11 -4.70
CA TYR A 821 -10.19 -16.53 -3.78
C TYR A 821 -9.39 -15.33 -3.29
N PHE A 822 -9.49 -15.03 -1.99
CA PHE A 822 -8.65 -14.02 -1.33
C PHE A 822 -7.49 -14.71 -0.62
N ALA A 823 -6.37 -14.88 -1.33
CA ALA A 823 -5.22 -15.61 -0.82
C ALA A 823 -4.62 -14.92 0.41
N GLU A 824 -4.68 -13.59 0.51
CA GLU A 824 -4.22 -12.88 1.70
C GLU A 824 -5.14 -13.03 2.92
N LEU A 825 -6.35 -13.56 2.78
CA LEU A 825 -7.27 -13.80 3.89
C LEU A 825 -7.59 -15.28 4.11
N ASP A 826 -7.04 -16.19 3.32
CA ASP A 826 -7.45 -17.61 3.30
C ASP A 826 -8.99 -17.76 3.20
N LEU A 827 -9.60 -16.99 2.31
CA LEU A 827 -11.04 -17.00 2.07
C LEU A 827 -11.31 -17.50 0.65
N LEU A 828 -12.26 -18.41 0.53
CA LEU A 828 -12.96 -18.70 -0.70
C LEU A 828 -14.40 -18.19 -0.58
N GLN A 829 -14.98 -17.80 -1.70
CA GLN A 829 -16.42 -17.63 -1.90
C GLN A 829 -16.81 -18.32 -3.21
N LEU A 830 -18.00 -18.89 -3.26
CA LEU A 830 -18.54 -19.53 -4.47
C LEU A 830 -19.92 -18.93 -4.76
N PHE A 831 -20.13 -18.48 -5.99
CA PHE A 831 -21.39 -17.91 -6.43
C PHE A 831 -21.90 -18.64 -7.67
N ASN A 832 -23.22 -18.78 -7.78
CA ASN A 832 -23.89 -19.10 -9.04
C ASN A 832 -24.35 -17.78 -9.66
N THR A 833 -23.58 -17.22 -10.58
CA THR A 833 -23.82 -15.88 -11.14
C THR A 833 -25.00 -15.82 -12.10
N TYR A 834 -25.50 -16.98 -12.55
CA TYR A 834 -26.73 -17.06 -13.32
C TYR A 834 -27.97 -16.87 -12.45
N ARG A 835 -28.02 -17.53 -11.28
CA ARG A 835 -29.15 -17.43 -10.32
C ARG A 835 -29.03 -16.25 -9.37
N ASP A 836 -27.81 -15.83 -9.08
CA ASP A 836 -27.47 -14.70 -8.21
C ASP A 836 -26.44 -13.78 -8.89
N PRO A 837 -26.89 -12.95 -9.86
CA PRO A 837 -26.01 -12.04 -10.60
C PRO A 837 -25.36 -10.95 -9.74
N MET A 838 -25.83 -10.75 -8.51
CA MET A 838 -25.32 -9.76 -7.56
C MET A 838 -24.40 -10.40 -6.51
N GLU A 839 -24.09 -11.69 -6.64
CA GLU A 839 -23.09 -12.39 -5.83
C GLU A 839 -23.31 -12.22 -4.32
N ARG A 840 -24.57 -12.28 -3.88
CA ARG A 840 -24.98 -12.04 -2.49
C ARG A 840 -24.94 -13.30 -1.65
N ARG A 841 -25.13 -14.48 -2.24
CA ARG A 841 -25.21 -15.76 -1.54
C ARG A 841 -23.98 -16.61 -1.80
N ASN A 842 -23.16 -16.75 -0.77
CA ASN A 842 -22.01 -17.66 -0.80
C ASN A 842 -22.46 -19.13 -0.70
N LEU A 843 -22.12 -19.96 -1.68
CA LEU A 843 -22.58 -21.35 -1.83
C LEU A 843 -21.54 -22.40 -1.44
N ILE A 844 -20.44 -22.01 -0.80
CA ILE A 844 -19.35 -22.95 -0.45
C ILE A 844 -19.81 -24.13 0.41
N GLU A 845 -20.71 -23.89 1.38
CA GLU A 845 -21.21 -24.94 2.25
C GLU A 845 -22.23 -25.85 1.54
N GLU A 846 -22.94 -25.29 0.56
CA GLU A 846 -23.98 -25.97 -0.21
C GLU A 846 -23.39 -26.81 -1.35
N GLU A 847 -22.27 -26.37 -1.93
CA GLU A 847 -21.59 -27.00 -3.08
C GLU A 847 -20.12 -27.34 -2.76
N PRO A 848 -19.86 -28.21 -1.77
CA PRO A 848 -18.49 -28.46 -1.28
C PRO A 848 -17.60 -29.19 -2.28
N ASP A 849 -18.15 -30.13 -3.05
CA ASP A 849 -17.35 -30.93 -4.00
C ASP A 849 -16.94 -30.08 -5.21
N LEU A 850 -17.85 -29.23 -5.70
CA LEU A 850 -17.57 -28.24 -6.74
C LEU A 850 -16.54 -27.21 -6.25
N THR A 851 -16.69 -26.70 -5.02
CA THR A 851 -15.73 -25.77 -4.42
C THR A 851 -14.32 -26.37 -4.40
N ALA A 852 -14.18 -27.63 -3.98
CA ALA A 852 -12.90 -28.32 -3.94
C ALA A 852 -12.29 -28.50 -5.34
N GLU A 853 -13.12 -28.81 -6.35
CA GLU A 853 -12.67 -28.91 -7.75
C GLU A 853 -12.17 -27.58 -8.29
N LEU A 854 -12.99 -26.52 -8.20
CA LEU A 854 -12.66 -25.21 -8.74
C LEU A 854 -11.44 -24.61 -8.04
N GLU A 855 -11.29 -24.80 -6.73
CA GLU A 855 -10.08 -24.39 -6.02
C GLU A 855 -8.85 -25.10 -6.58
N ARG A 856 -8.88 -26.43 -6.73
CA ARG A 856 -7.73 -27.16 -7.28
C ARG A 856 -7.35 -26.66 -8.66
N ASN A 857 -8.33 -26.43 -9.53
CA ASN A 857 -8.10 -25.94 -10.89
C ASN A 857 -7.47 -24.54 -10.88
N LEU A 858 -7.99 -23.64 -10.04
CA LEU A 858 -7.41 -22.30 -9.84
C LEU A 858 -5.98 -22.38 -9.33
N LEU A 859 -5.70 -23.18 -8.30
CA LEU A 859 -4.36 -23.28 -7.72
C LEU A 859 -3.33 -23.87 -8.70
N GLN A 860 -3.73 -24.85 -9.52
CA GLN A 860 -2.89 -25.40 -10.59
C GLN A 860 -2.56 -24.33 -11.65
N TYR A 861 -3.55 -23.52 -12.02
CA TYR A 861 -3.34 -22.40 -12.94
C TYR A 861 -2.39 -21.35 -12.37
N LEU A 862 -2.58 -20.96 -11.09
CA LEU A 862 -1.69 -20.01 -10.40
C LEU A 862 -0.26 -20.55 -10.26
N GLU A 863 -0.09 -21.86 -10.03
CA GLU A 863 1.22 -22.50 -9.94
C GLU A 863 2.03 -22.34 -11.24
N LYS A 864 1.34 -22.43 -12.38
CA LYS A 864 1.90 -22.24 -13.72
C LYS A 864 2.13 -20.77 -14.06
N VAL A 865 1.13 -19.92 -13.82
CA VAL A 865 1.12 -18.53 -14.33
C VAL A 865 1.89 -17.58 -13.41
N GLU A 866 1.67 -17.65 -12.10
CA GLU A 866 2.38 -16.79 -11.13
C GLU A 866 3.71 -17.36 -10.67
N ARG A 867 3.99 -18.64 -10.97
CA ARG A 867 5.12 -19.38 -10.40
C ARG A 867 5.11 -19.34 -8.87
N LYS A 868 3.92 -19.44 -8.30
CA LYS A 868 3.68 -19.42 -6.85
C LYS A 868 2.82 -20.62 -6.47
N THR A 869 3.27 -21.40 -5.50
CA THR A 869 2.50 -22.55 -5.00
C THR A 869 1.71 -22.14 -3.77
N TYR A 870 0.38 -22.26 -3.88
CA TYR A 870 -0.59 -21.97 -2.83
C TYR A 870 -1.08 -23.28 -2.18
N ARG A 871 -1.46 -23.22 -0.90
CA ARG A 871 -2.03 -24.35 -0.17
C ARG A 871 -3.54 -24.40 -0.38
N PRO A 872 -4.15 -25.57 -0.67
CA PRO A 872 -5.61 -25.68 -0.74
C PRO A 872 -6.25 -25.40 0.63
N LEU A 873 -7.33 -24.65 0.63
CA LEU A 873 -8.14 -24.30 1.79
C LEU A 873 -9.26 -25.32 2.00
N PHE A 874 -9.84 -25.82 0.90
CA PHE A 874 -10.93 -26.78 0.90
C PHE A 874 -10.37 -28.20 0.80
N SER A 875 -9.98 -28.77 1.93
CA SER A 875 -9.50 -30.15 2.01
C SER A 875 -10.55 -31.07 2.66
N ARG A 876 -11.34 -31.78 1.85
CA ARG A 876 -12.08 -32.97 2.35
C ARG A 876 -11.21 -34.23 2.34
N THR A 877 -10.12 -34.23 1.57
CA THR A 877 -9.11 -35.30 1.51
C THR A 877 -7.91 -34.97 2.40
N LEU A 878 -7.82 -35.67 3.53
CA LEU A 878 -6.69 -35.90 4.47
C LEU A 878 -7.19 -36.16 5.91
N ARG A 879 -8.51 -36.25 6.14
CA ARG A 879 -9.12 -36.76 7.41
C ARG A 879 -9.84 -38.11 7.25
N GLY A 880 -9.42 -38.91 6.27
CA GLY A 880 -9.92 -40.25 6.05
C GLY A 880 -8.81 -41.12 5.48
N ASP A 881 -7.85 -41.46 6.33
CA ASP A 881 -7.14 -42.74 6.45
C ASP A 881 -6.35 -42.75 7.77
#